data_AF-A0A926IJN2-F1
#
_entry.id   AF-A0A926IJN2-F1
#
_cell.length_a   1.000
_cell.length_b   1.000
_cell.length_c   1.000
_cell.angle_alpha   90.00
_cell.angle_beta   90.00
_cell.angle_gamma   90.00
#
_symmetry.space_group_name_H-M   'P 1'
#
loop_
_entity.id
_entity.type
_entity.pdbx_description
1 polymer ?
#
loop_
_entity_poly.entity_id
_entity_poly.type
_entity_poly.pdbx_seq_one_letter_code
_entity_poly.pdbx_strand_id
1 'polypeptide(L)'
;MMKNLILISWVIVLLLCPALVKAVPAYPYPVKVTQPDGSSVVIRMHGDEFMNRMSTEDGYTVVLNEDGYYVYADLKNGSLVPTSYVAKDAAYRSVDEQSYLSKVGKNIVAADNAKATALRVAANAGYGEDGLMTRANASGLDNYRGLVILVEYNDRGFTRDDLNTLFTDMMNKRNYTGYDDNGKHIEYTGSVRDYFYENSEGKFDPEFDVVGPVKIDYSQTYVNQTSNATTIMKAACRAADPLVDFSKYDSDGDGKVDMVYFIFAGAGSNVGGNNSKYLWPHAFSFSQFKLDGIYLGRYACSTELYGLEKEKMLDGIGTICHEFSHVLGLPDLYDTDYDSSGGETNHPGIWSIMSGGSYSNYGRTPTGYTIYEKYASGWVMPKLIDGEGNHSLKPQNSAHEGYRINSAVNKEFFLIENRQLEGWDRFLPGHGMLVYRVDSTSTYAWVNNAVNINPSHQYFELVRATPGGTDSPTDPYPGKNKITYLTGSGALASWKGSETPISIFDIKESEGLISFKTGDFAEQVYLEDFEGMDVTDQNATDIEGVFSNWNLKQAFIQEPGSALAHGNRSIGMLQKAQLTSTTPVDIEVKTASFMFWNPTKVTAQVRLQYSTGGGKIWTTAKTESGETLATVAPGKSALLKYNINLDVPSLYQVVLYKGSTTEKCYLDDFTLTYVSKINTGISQEFAEDMSWKVYCNDGKIIIETGEDISSDVWIYSASGVLVENAKLQSGRAEISLQEKGLYIINCNGKIAKVIY
;
A
#
# COMPACT_ATOMS: atom_id res chain seq x y z
N MET A 1 5.48 -11.11 -77.26
CA MET A 1 5.42 -12.59 -77.16
C MET A 1 6.71 -13.04 -76.48
N MET A 2 6.78 -13.83 -75.42
CA MET A 2 5.87 -14.66 -74.63
C MET A 2 6.60 -14.83 -73.27
N LYS A 3 5.97 -14.49 -72.14
CA LYS A 3 5.25 -15.38 -71.21
C LYS A 3 6.14 -16.26 -70.32
N ASN A 4 5.94 -16.05 -69.02
CA ASN A 4 5.88 -17.02 -67.92
C ASN A 4 7.15 -17.35 -67.11
N LEU A 5 6.88 -17.52 -65.79
CA LEU A 5 7.71 -17.92 -64.65
C LEU A 5 8.42 -16.72 -63.99
N ILE A 6 8.07 -16.24 -62.78
CA ILE A 6 7.48 -16.90 -61.60
C ILE A 6 6.57 -15.89 -60.86
N LEU A 7 5.26 -16.13 -60.90
CA LEU A 7 4.31 -15.71 -59.87
C LEU A 7 4.34 -16.83 -58.83
N ILE A 8 4.65 -16.53 -57.57
CA ILE A 8 4.11 -17.17 -56.35
C ILE A 8 4.65 -16.39 -55.15
N SER A 9 3.73 -15.97 -54.29
CA SER A 9 3.91 -15.60 -52.88
C SER A 9 4.18 -14.13 -52.49
N TRP A 10 3.40 -13.17 -52.98
CA TRP A 10 3.22 -11.88 -52.30
C TRP A 10 1.79 -11.35 -52.43
N VAL A 11 0.80 -12.09 -51.92
CA VAL A 11 -0.52 -11.54 -51.56
C VAL A 11 -1.02 -12.31 -50.33
N ILE A 12 -1.55 -11.57 -49.35
CA ILE A 12 -2.06 -11.99 -48.03
C ILE A 12 -1.02 -11.96 -46.90
N VAL A 13 -0.59 -10.74 -46.54
CA VAL A 13 -0.53 -10.35 -45.13
C VAL A 13 -1.38 -9.09 -45.01
N LEU A 14 -2.67 -9.29 -44.77
CA LEU A 14 -3.54 -8.26 -44.23
C LEU A 14 -2.97 -7.90 -42.85
N LEU A 15 -2.22 -6.80 -42.80
CA LEU A 15 -1.80 -6.12 -41.59
C LEU A 15 -3.05 -5.65 -40.84
N LEU A 16 -3.65 -6.55 -40.05
CA LEU A 16 -4.43 -6.19 -38.89
C LEU A 16 -3.42 -5.69 -37.85
N CYS A 17 -3.14 -4.39 -37.90
CA CYS A 17 -2.47 -3.71 -36.79
C CYS A 17 -3.47 -3.75 -35.62
N PRO A 18 -3.19 -4.48 -34.51
CA PRO A 18 -4.06 -4.41 -33.34
C PRO A 18 -4.01 -2.97 -32.84
N ALA A 19 -5.18 -2.36 -32.70
CA ALA A 19 -5.32 -1.04 -32.14
C ALA A 19 -5.49 -1.17 -30.61
N LEU A 20 -5.02 -0.18 -29.85
CA LEU A 20 -4.63 -0.28 -28.43
C LEU A 20 -5.69 0.33 -27.47
N VAL A 21 -6.43 -0.47 -26.68
CA VAL A 21 -7.47 -0.03 -25.69
C VAL A 21 -6.90 0.06 -24.28
N LYS A 22 -7.32 1.00 -23.46
CA LYS A 22 -6.89 1.14 -22.07
C LYS A 22 -8.08 1.67 -21.28
N ALA A 23 -8.54 1.04 -20.21
CA ALA A 23 -9.71 1.55 -19.48
C ALA A 23 -9.46 1.83 -18.03
N VAL A 24 -10.26 2.75 -17.52
CA VAL A 24 -10.47 2.94 -16.10
C VAL A 24 -10.89 1.60 -15.48
N PRO A 25 -10.38 1.25 -14.29
CA PRO A 25 -10.84 0.10 -13.53
C PRO A 25 -12.37 0.04 -13.40
N ALA A 26 -12.88 -1.14 -13.10
CA ALA A 26 -14.25 -1.31 -12.67
C ALA A 26 -14.53 -0.43 -11.45
N TYR A 27 -15.75 0.09 -11.37
CA TYR A 27 -16.23 0.84 -10.22
C TYR A 27 -15.96 0.07 -8.93
N PRO A 28 -15.07 0.56 -8.04
CA PRO A 28 -14.47 -0.29 -7.03
C PRO A 28 -15.36 -0.48 -5.81
N TYR A 29 -16.52 0.19 -5.73
CA TYR A 29 -17.39 0.14 -4.56
C TYR A 29 -18.57 -0.84 -4.74
N PRO A 30 -19.03 -1.49 -3.66
CA PRO A 30 -20.21 -2.34 -3.70
C PRO A 30 -21.47 -1.58 -4.15
N VAL A 31 -22.31 -2.24 -4.93
CA VAL A 31 -23.55 -1.71 -5.49
C VAL A 31 -24.70 -2.63 -5.15
N LYS A 32 -25.79 -2.06 -4.63
CA LYS A 32 -27.02 -2.81 -4.35
C LYS A 32 -27.90 -2.88 -5.60
N VAL A 33 -28.05 -4.09 -6.15
CA VAL A 33 -28.89 -4.37 -7.30
C VAL A 33 -30.22 -4.99 -6.88
N THR A 34 -31.29 -4.64 -7.60
CA THR A 34 -32.63 -5.23 -7.42
C THR A 34 -32.80 -6.34 -8.46
N GLN A 35 -33.08 -7.55 -8.00
CA GLN A 35 -33.35 -8.73 -8.82
C GLN A 35 -34.77 -8.63 -9.42
N PRO A 36 -35.09 -9.37 -10.51
CA PRO A 36 -36.41 -9.34 -11.13
C PRO A 36 -37.59 -9.72 -10.20
N ASP A 37 -37.36 -10.52 -9.16
CA ASP A 37 -38.37 -10.87 -8.15
C ASP A 37 -38.58 -9.80 -7.05
N GLY A 38 -37.86 -8.67 -7.14
CA GLY A 38 -37.89 -7.58 -6.16
C GLY A 38 -36.95 -7.78 -4.97
N SER A 39 -36.27 -8.92 -4.86
CA SER A 39 -35.19 -9.11 -3.89
C SER A 39 -33.95 -8.28 -4.27
N SER A 40 -32.95 -8.22 -3.40
CA SER A 40 -31.72 -7.47 -3.66
C SER A 40 -30.48 -8.23 -3.26
N VAL A 41 -29.38 -7.96 -3.94
CA VAL A 41 -28.04 -8.45 -3.62
C VAL A 41 -27.03 -7.32 -3.77
N VAL A 42 -26.03 -7.27 -2.89
CA VAL A 42 -24.88 -6.38 -2.99
C VAL A 42 -23.80 -7.08 -3.80
N ILE A 43 -23.41 -6.47 -4.91
CA ILE A 43 -22.37 -6.97 -5.80
C ILE A 43 -21.25 -5.96 -5.94
N ARG A 44 -20.06 -6.44 -6.27
CA ARG A 44 -18.89 -5.63 -6.57
C ARG A 44 -18.34 -6.06 -7.92
N MET A 45 -18.06 -5.09 -8.79
CA MET A 45 -17.36 -5.35 -10.04
C MET A 45 -15.86 -5.23 -9.81
N HIS A 46 -15.10 -6.07 -10.49
CA HIS A 46 -13.64 -6.14 -10.43
C HIS A 46 -13.10 -6.21 -11.85
N GLY A 47 -11.84 -5.78 -12.04
CA GLY A 47 -11.18 -5.84 -13.33
C GLY A 47 -11.34 -4.57 -14.17
N ASP A 48 -11.18 -4.68 -15.48
CA ASP A 48 -11.17 -3.60 -16.47
C ASP A 48 -11.99 -3.99 -17.73
N GLU A 49 -11.77 -3.30 -18.86
CA GLU A 49 -12.43 -3.58 -20.13
C GLU A 49 -12.00 -4.89 -20.80
N PHE A 50 -10.81 -5.40 -20.45
CA PHE A 50 -10.28 -6.64 -21.01
C PHE A 50 -10.80 -7.86 -20.26
N MET A 51 -10.88 -7.74 -18.94
CA MET A 51 -11.40 -8.77 -18.07
C MET A 51 -12.09 -8.13 -16.88
N ASN A 52 -13.38 -8.40 -16.75
CA ASN A 52 -14.13 -8.04 -15.57
C ASN A 52 -14.93 -9.23 -15.06
N ARG A 53 -15.19 -9.18 -13.76
CA ARG A 53 -16.10 -10.09 -13.08
C ARG A 53 -16.93 -9.31 -12.08
N MET A 54 -18.07 -9.89 -11.70
CA MET A 54 -18.83 -9.43 -10.56
C MET A 54 -18.78 -10.49 -9.47
N SER A 55 -18.73 -10.06 -8.21
CA SER A 55 -18.84 -10.95 -7.06
C SER A 55 -19.83 -10.42 -6.03
N THR A 56 -20.32 -11.28 -5.14
CA THR A 56 -20.87 -10.85 -3.85
C THR A 56 -19.78 -10.23 -2.97
N GLU A 57 -20.15 -9.51 -1.91
CA GLU A 57 -19.20 -8.89 -0.97
C GLU A 57 -18.24 -9.89 -0.31
N ASP A 58 -18.70 -11.13 -0.11
CA ASP A 58 -17.89 -12.20 0.45
C ASP A 58 -17.15 -13.04 -0.61
N GLY A 59 -17.14 -12.59 -1.87
CA GLY A 59 -16.22 -13.07 -2.90
C GLY A 59 -16.72 -14.20 -3.80
N TYR A 60 -18.03 -14.49 -3.87
CA TYR A 60 -18.53 -15.47 -4.84
C TYR A 60 -18.86 -14.81 -6.18
N THR A 61 -18.28 -15.31 -7.27
CA THR A 61 -18.50 -14.77 -8.62
C THR A 61 -19.97 -14.94 -9.05
N VAL A 62 -20.55 -13.90 -9.64
CA VAL A 62 -21.92 -13.86 -10.13
C VAL A 62 -21.98 -13.48 -11.61
N VAL A 63 -22.97 -14.01 -12.32
CA VAL A 63 -23.27 -13.71 -13.73
C VAL A 63 -24.77 -13.48 -13.91
N LEU A 64 -25.15 -12.78 -14.97
CA LEU A 64 -26.57 -12.66 -15.38
C LEU A 64 -27.01 -13.94 -16.11
N ASN A 65 -28.14 -14.50 -15.71
CA ASN A 65 -28.83 -15.54 -16.48
C ASN A 65 -29.75 -14.92 -17.56
N GLU A 66 -30.36 -15.76 -18.39
CA GLU A 66 -31.25 -15.32 -19.47
C GLU A 66 -32.50 -14.56 -18.99
N ASP A 67 -32.94 -14.83 -17.76
CA ASP A 67 -34.09 -14.17 -17.11
C ASP A 67 -33.72 -12.85 -16.42
N GLY A 68 -32.45 -12.43 -16.48
CA GLY A 68 -31.96 -11.18 -15.88
C GLY A 68 -31.67 -11.24 -14.38
N TYR A 69 -31.61 -12.43 -13.78
CA TYR A 69 -31.15 -12.62 -12.40
C TYR A 69 -29.64 -12.67 -12.34
N TYR A 70 -29.07 -12.03 -11.32
CA TYR A 70 -27.72 -12.35 -10.87
C TYR A 70 -27.76 -13.69 -10.14
N VAL A 71 -27.04 -14.66 -10.69
CA VAL A 71 -26.88 -16.03 -10.16
C VAL A 71 -25.41 -16.30 -9.88
N TYR A 72 -25.12 -17.23 -8.97
CA TYR A 72 -23.72 -17.68 -8.79
C TYR A 72 -23.21 -18.33 -10.08
N ALA A 73 -21.91 -18.21 -10.32
CA ALA A 73 -21.24 -18.82 -11.47
C ALA A 73 -20.52 -20.13 -11.09
N ASP A 74 -20.53 -21.09 -12.00
CA ASP A 74 -19.58 -22.21 -12.02
C ASP A 74 -18.50 -21.96 -13.07
N LEU A 75 -17.27 -22.41 -12.81
CA LEU A 75 -16.23 -22.46 -13.84
C LEU A 75 -16.28 -23.81 -14.57
N LYS A 76 -16.66 -23.82 -15.85
CA LYS A 76 -16.72 -25.02 -16.69
C LYS A 76 -15.93 -24.80 -17.98
N ASN A 77 -14.93 -25.65 -18.22
CA ASN A 77 -14.05 -25.57 -19.39
C ASN A 77 -13.45 -24.16 -19.61
N GLY A 78 -13.06 -23.48 -18.52
CA GLY A 78 -12.52 -22.12 -18.57
C GLY A 78 -13.54 -21.01 -18.83
N SER A 79 -14.85 -21.30 -18.84
CA SER A 79 -15.91 -20.29 -18.97
C SER A 79 -16.76 -20.21 -17.70
N LEU A 80 -17.19 -19.00 -17.34
CA LEU A 80 -18.17 -18.78 -16.29
C LEU A 80 -19.57 -19.14 -16.83
N VAL A 81 -20.25 -20.06 -16.16
CA VAL A 81 -21.59 -20.54 -16.56
C VAL A 81 -22.59 -20.20 -15.44
N PRO A 82 -23.76 -19.64 -15.76
CA PRO A 82 -24.80 -19.35 -14.78
C PRO A 82 -25.30 -20.63 -14.11
N THR A 83 -25.51 -20.57 -12.80
CA THR A 83 -26.11 -21.65 -12.02
C THR A 83 -27.61 -21.41 -11.83
N SER A 84 -28.31 -22.37 -11.23
CA SER A 84 -29.71 -22.21 -10.83
C SER A 84 -29.91 -21.43 -9.52
N TYR A 85 -28.83 -21.07 -8.83
CA TYR A 85 -28.89 -20.41 -7.53
C TYR A 85 -28.81 -18.89 -7.69
N VAL A 86 -29.93 -18.22 -7.40
CA VAL A 86 -30.03 -16.76 -7.35
C VAL A 86 -29.11 -16.21 -6.26
N ALA A 87 -28.27 -15.24 -6.62
CA ALA A 87 -27.31 -14.65 -5.70
C ALA A 87 -28.00 -13.83 -4.62
N LYS A 88 -27.51 -13.96 -3.38
CA LYS A 88 -28.03 -13.29 -2.18
C LYS A 88 -26.88 -12.87 -1.27
N ASP A 89 -27.10 -11.81 -0.49
CA ASP A 89 -26.19 -11.44 0.59
C ASP A 89 -26.07 -12.59 1.59
N ALA A 90 -24.89 -12.74 2.19
CA ALA A 90 -24.55 -13.89 3.03
C ALA A 90 -25.59 -14.19 4.13
N ALA A 91 -26.20 -13.14 4.68
CA ALA A 91 -27.22 -13.24 5.73
C ALA A 91 -28.55 -13.87 5.28
N TYR A 92 -28.85 -13.91 3.98
CA TYR A 92 -30.14 -14.38 3.44
C TYR A 92 -30.05 -15.73 2.72
N ARG A 93 -28.90 -16.39 2.77
CA ARG A 93 -28.68 -17.67 2.07
C ARG A 93 -29.31 -18.84 2.83
N SER A 94 -29.99 -19.71 2.12
CA SER A 94 -30.51 -20.97 2.63
C SER A 94 -29.38 -21.96 2.97
N VAL A 95 -29.70 -23.01 3.72
CA VAL A 95 -28.74 -24.08 4.05
C VAL A 95 -28.20 -24.76 2.79
N ASP A 96 -29.05 -24.95 1.78
CA ASP A 96 -28.66 -25.57 0.51
C ASP A 96 -27.72 -24.66 -0.29
N GLU A 97 -27.98 -23.35 -0.31
CA GLU A 97 -27.09 -22.35 -0.94
C GLU A 97 -25.73 -22.31 -0.24
N GLN A 98 -25.69 -22.32 1.09
CA GLN A 98 -24.44 -22.38 1.86
C GLN A 98 -23.66 -23.67 1.60
N SER A 99 -24.35 -24.82 1.52
CA SER A 99 -23.76 -26.11 1.21
C SER A 99 -23.18 -26.16 -0.21
N TYR A 100 -23.87 -25.57 -1.19
CA TYR A 100 -23.34 -25.40 -2.54
C TYR A 100 -22.08 -24.52 -2.55
N LEU A 101 -22.17 -23.31 -1.98
CA LEU A 101 -21.07 -22.34 -1.99
C LEU A 101 -19.81 -22.83 -1.25
N SER A 102 -19.96 -23.68 -0.24
CA SER A 102 -18.80 -24.30 0.44
C SER A 102 -17.90 -25.15 -0.49
N LYS A 103 -18.41 -25.51 -1.68
CA LYS A 103 -17.73 -26.31 -2.70
C LYS A 103 -17.27 -25.49 -3.91
N VAL A 104 -17.65 -24.21 -3.97
CA VAL A 104 -17.34 -23.31 -5.09
C VAL A 104 -16.18 -22.41 -4.68
N GLY A 105 -15.21 -22.27 -5.57
CA GLY A 105 -14.11 -21.32 -5.36
C GLY A 105 -14.62 -19.88 -5.30
N LYS A 106 -14.01 -19.07 -4.44
CA LYS A 106 -14.22 -17.62 -4.45
C LYS A 106 -13.41 -16.97 -5.56
N ASN A 107 -13.88 -15.85 -6.07
CA ASN A 107 -13.22 -15.03 -7.10
C ASN A 107 -12.83 -15.81 -8.36
N ILE A 108 -13.63 -16.81 -8.75
CA ILE A 108 -13.40 -17.53 -10.00
C ILE A 108 -13.51 -16.58 -11.20
N VAL A 109 -12.59 -16.73 -12.14
CA VAL A 109 -12.54 -15.98 -13.40
C VAL A 109 -12.63 -16.94 -14.58
N ALA A 110 -13.11 -16.47 -15.72
CA ALA A 110 -12.96 -17.20 -16.97
C ALA A 110 -11.46 -17.29 -17.33
N ALA A 111 -11.04 -18.36 -18.00
CA ALA A 111 -9.67 -18.51 -18.46
C ALA A 111 -9.34 -17.43 -19.51
N ASP A 112 -8.17 -16.79 -19.37
CA ASP A 112 -7.61 -15.86 -20.35
C ASP A 112 -7.70 -16.48 -21.75
N ASN A 113 -8.43 -15.82 -22.65
CA ASN A 113 -8.31 -16.15 -24.07
C ASN A 113 -7.06 -15.41 -24.60
N ALA A 114 -6.22 -16.09 -25.38
CA ALA A 114 -4.97 -15.53 -25.90
C ALA A 114 -5.15 -14.22 -26.68
N LYS A 115 -6.38 -13.91 -27.14
CA LYS A 115 -6.72 -12.67 -27.83
C LYS A 115 -6.88 -11.49 -26.86
N ALA A 116 -7.47 -11.69 -25.68
CA ALA A 116 -7.57 -10.69 -24.63
C ALA A 116 -6.18 -10.36 -24.06
N THR A 117 -5.36 -11.37 -23.78
CA THR A 117 -3.96 -11.18 -23.37
C THR A 117 -3.14 -10.44 -24.44
N ALA A 118 -3.29 -10.79 -25.72
CA ALA A 118 -2.59 -10.10 -26.81
C ALA A 118 -3.07 -8.65 -27.01
N LEU A 119 -4.38 -8.39 -26.84
CA LEU A 119 -4.93 -7.04 -26.88
C LEU A 119 -4.43 -6.20 -25.69
N ARG A 120 -4.33 -6.78 -24.48
CA ARG A 120 -3.77 -6.16 -23.27
C ARG A 120 -2.28 -5.83 -23.41
N VAL A 121 -1.47 -6.77 -23.90
CA VAL A 121 -0.04 -6.54 -24.14
C VAL A 121 0.19 -5.46 -25.21
N ALA A 122 -0.61 -5.49 -26.28
CA ALA A 122 -0.53 -4.45 -27.31
C ALA A 122 -0.97 -3.09 -26.75
N ALA A 123 -2.12 -3.07 -26.06
CA ALA A 123 -2.70 -1.89 -25.42
C ALA A 123 -1.70 -1.13 -24.59
N ASN A 124 -0.95 -1.86 -23.77
CA ASN A 124 -0.09 -1.27 -22.78
C ASN A 124 1.22 -0.69 -23.37
N ALA A 125 1.60 -1.00 -24.61
CA ALA A 125 2.82 -0.48 -25.23
C ALA A 125 2.73 1.04 -25.54
N GLY A 126 3.70 1.83 -25.05
CA GLY A 126 3.95 3.21 -25.53
C GLY A 126 3.74 4.35 -24.53
N TYR A 127 3.91 4.11 -23.22
CA TYR A 127 3.80 5.17 -22.19
C TYR A 127 5.04 6.06 -22.07
N GLY A 128 6.24 5.54 -22.35
CA GLY A 128 7.49 6.27 -22.07
C GLY A 128 8.08 7.08 -23.23
N GLU A 129 7.93 6.63 -24.47
CA GLU A 129 8.52 7.35 -25.62
C GLU A 129 7.60 8.46 -26.17
N ASP A 130 6.31 8.41 -25.81
CA ASP A 130 5.27 9.17 -26.51
C ASP A 130 4.48 10.18 -25.64
N GLY A 131 4.83 10.42 -24.36
CA GLY A 131 4.13 11.37 -23.48
C GLY A 131 4.57 12.83 -23.69
N LEU A 132 3.66 13.80 -23.48
CA LEU A 132 3.98 15.24 -23.64
C LEU A 132 5.18 15.67 -22.79
N MET A 133 5.26 15.18 -21.55
CA MET A 133 6.36 15.52 -20.63
C MET A 133 7.67 14.79 -20.97
N THR A 134 7.62 13.66 -21.67
CA THR A 134 8.83 12.93 -22.10
C THR A 134 9.35 13.40 -23.45
N ARG A 135 8.48 13.95 -24.31
CA ARG A 135 8.83 14.50 -25.64
C ARG A 135 9.15 15.99 -25.65
N ALA A 136 8.70 16.76 -24.66
CA ALA A 136 8.95 18.20 -24.60
C ALA A 136 10.23 18.55 -23.82
N ASN A 137 11.17 19.19 -24.52
CA ASN A 137 11.98 20.25 -23.91
C ASN A 137 11.05 21.43 -23.55
N ALA A 138 10.23 21.30 -22.51
CA ALA A 138 9.55 22.36 -21.74
C ALA A 138 8.76 23.49 -22.47
N SER A 139 8.55 23.48 -23.79
CA SER A 139 7.92 24.61 -24.51
C SER A 139 6.47 24.38 -24.99
N GLY A 140 5.97 23.14 -25.00
CA GLY A 140 4.62 22.81 -25.51
C GLY A 140 3.49 22.90 -24.47
N LEU A 141 3.82 23.07 -23.18
CA LEU A 141 2.85 23.01 -22.08
C LEU A 141 2.27 24.38 -21.71
N ASP A 142 2.99 25.47 -22.03
CA ASP A 142 2.61 26.84 -21.65
C ASP A 142 1.30 27.30 -22.31
N ASN A 143 0.82 26.59 -23.35
CA ASN A 143 -0.44 26.85 -24.04
C ASN A 143 -1.19 25.56 -24.40
N TYR A 144 -1.09 24.52 -23.57
CA TYR A 144 -1.79 23.26 -23.85
C TYR A 144 -3.29 23.51 -24.00
N ARG A 145 -3.85 23.02 -25.11
CA ARG A 145 -5.28 23.11 -25.41
C ARG A 145 -5.83 21.70 -25.63
N GLY A 146 -6.79 21.29 -24.80
CA GLY A 146 -7.48 20.01 -24.93
C GLY A 146 -8.85 20.16 -25.59
N LEU A 147 -9.31 19.11 -26.28
CA LEU A 147 -10.65 19.05 -26.86
C LEU A 147 -11.54 18.09 -26.08
N VAL A 148 -12.71 18.55 -25.67
CA VAL A 148 -13.78 17.74 -25.08
C VAL A 148 -15.01 17.77 -26.00
N ILE A 149 -15.52 16.61 -26.39
CA ILE A 149 -16.72 16.47 -27.22
C ILE A 149 -17.83 15.81 -26.40
N LEU A 150 -18.95 16.50 -26.25
CA LEU A 150 -20.18 15.97 -25.67
C LEU A 150 -20.95 15.20 -26.74
N VAL A 151 -21.31 13.94 -26.47
CA VAL A 151 -21.88 13.03 -27.48
C VAL A 151 -23.21 12.44 -27.04
N GLU A 152 -24.22 12.57 -27.88
CA GLU A 152 -25.52 11.90 -27.75
C GLU A 152 -25.64 10.73 -28.73
N TYR A 153 -26.24 9.65 -28.25
CA TYR A 153 -26.66 8.52 -29.09
C TYR A 153 -27.98 8.85 -29.80
N ASN A 154 -28.37 8.03 -30.78
CA ASN A 154 -29.65 8.24 -31.47
C ASN A 154 -30.86 7.96 -30.57
N ASP A 155 -30.69 7.09 -29.57
CA ASP A 155 -31.69 6.63 -28.60
C ASP A 155 -31.46 7.14 -27.17
N ARG A 156 -30.35 7.86 -26.93
CA ARG A 156 -30.03 8.43 -25.62
C ARG A 156 -29.42 9.83 -25.75
N GLY A 157 -30.18 10.82 -25.31
CA GLY A 157 -29.69 12.18 -25.04
C GLY A 157 -29.25 12.34 -23.59
N PHE A 158 -28.60 13.46 -23.30
CA PHE A 158 -28.22 13.77 -21.93
C PHE A 158 -29.43 14.12 -21.04
N THR A 159 -29.23 14.12 -19.72
CA THR A 159 -30.27 14.31 -18.70
C THR A 159 -30.49 15.77 -18.29
N ARG A 160 -29.66 16.70 -18.77
CA ARG A 160 -29.74 18.13 -18.44
C ARG A 160 -29.62 19.00 -19.70
N ASP A 161 -30.19 20.20 -19.65
CA ASP A 161 -30.16 21.16 -20.75
C ASP A 161 -28.95 22.14 -20.68
N ASP A 162 -28.32 22.27 -19.51
CA ASP A 162 -27.24 23.24 -19.23
C ASP A 162 -25.81 22.66 -19.43
N LEU A 163 -25.69 21.48 -20.05
CA LEU A 163 -24.46 20.67 -20.00
C LEU A 163 -23.24 21.28 -20.65
N ASN A 164 -23.40 22.02 -21.74
CA ASN A 164 -22.25 22.66 -22.38
C ASN A 164 -21.61 23.67 -21.41
N THR A 165 -22.41 24.55 -20.81
CA THR A 165 -21.93 25.49 -19.79
C THR A 165 -21.41 24.77 -18.55
N LEU A 166 -22.14 23.75 -18.08
CA LEU A 166 -21.75 22.97 -16.90
C LEU A 166 -20.39 22.30 -17.09
N PHE A 167 -20.20 21.55 -18.18
CA PHE A 167 -18.92 20.90 -18.46
C PHE A 167 -17.83 21.91 -18.80
N THR A 168 -18.14 23.03 -19.46
CA THR A 168 -17.16 24.11 -19.66
C THR A 168 -16.64 24.63 -18.32
N ASP A 169 -17.52 24.87 -17.36
CA ASP A 169 -17.15 25.28 -16.00
C ASP A 169 -16.36 24.17 -15.28
N MET A 170 -16.81 22.92 -15.33
CA MET A 170 -16.12 21.78 -14.72
C MET A 170 -14.72 21.54 -15.29
N MET A 171 -14.48 21.86 -16.57
CA MET A 171 -13.19 21.69 -17.21
C MET A 171 -12.25 22.88 -16.94
N ASN A 172 -12.77 24.12 -16.94
CA ASN A 172 -11.92 25.32 -17.05
C ASN A 172 -12.04 26.34 -15.91
N LYS A 173 -13.14 26.37 -15.16
CA LYS A 173 -13.42 27.48 -14.25
C LYS A 173 -12.47 27.43 -13.08
N ARG A 174 -11.69 28.50 -12.91
CA ARG A 174 -10.80 28.64 -11.77
C ARG A 174 -11.58 28.69 -10.46
N ASN A 175 -11.07 28.01 -9.44
CA ASN A 175 -11.72 27.88 -8.14
C ASN A 175 -13.16 27.35 -8.27
N TYR A 176 -13.37 26.36 -9.13
CA TYR A 176 -14.69 25.78 -9.33
C TYR A 176 -15.17 25.07 -8.06
N THR A 177 -16.29 25.51 -7.51
CA THR A 177 -16.84 24.93 -6.26
C THR A 177 -17.90 23.87 -6.50
N GLY A 178 -18.34 23.68 -7.75
CA GLY A 178 -19.44 22.79 -8.09
C GLY A 178 -20.59 23.47 -8.80
N TYR A 179 -21.75 22.81 -8.80
CA TYR A 179 -22.95 23.25 -9.49
C TYR A 179 -24.21 23.01 -8.65
N ASP A 180 -25.28 23.73 -8.98
CA ASP A 180 -26.57 23.54 -8.32
C ASP A 180 -27.43 22.53 -9.08
N ASP A 181 -28.00 21.58 -8.35
CA ASP A 181 -28.96 20.62 -8.87
C ASP A 181 -30.19 20.54 -7.97
N ASN A 182 -31.36 20.84 -8.53
CA ASN A 182 -32.65 20.81 -7.81
C ASN A 182 -32.64 21.56 -6.46
N GLY A 183 -31.98 22.71 -6.41
CA GLY A 183 -31.89 23.55 -5.21
C GLY A 183 -30.85 23.09 -4.17
N LYS A 184 -30.00 22.11 -4.50
CA LYS A 184 -28.87 21.66 -3.69
C LYS A 184 -27.55 21.94 -4.41
N HIS A 185 -26.59 22.52 -3.71
CA HIS A 185 -25.23 22.66 -4.22
C HIS A 185 -24.49 21.32 -4.15
N ILE A 186 -23.94 20.88 -5.28
CA ILE A 186 -23.10 19.69 -5.40
C ILE A 186 -21.65 20.15 -5.39
N GLU A 187 -20.96 19.93 -4.28
CA GLU A 187 -19.61 20.44 -4.07
C GLU A 187 -18.52 19.66 -4.82
N TYR A 188 -17.58 20.41 -5.39
CA TYR A 188 -16.35 19.96 -6.02
C TYR A 188 -15.15 20.62 -5.34
N THR A 189 -13.98 19.96 -5.38
CA THR A 189 -12.75 20.60 -4.88
C THR A 189 -12.24 21.66 -5.86
N GLY A 190 -12.40 21.43 -7.16
CA GLY A 190 -11.93 22.30 -8.23
C GLY A 190 -12.37 21.77 -9.59
N SER A 191 -12.02 22.50 -10.65
CA SER A 191 -12.17 22.06 -12.05
C SER A 191 -11.02 21.11 -12.45
N VAL A 192 -11.11 20.51 -13.64
CA VAL A 192 -10.00 19.75 -14.23
C VAL A 192 -8.75 20.63 -14.35
N ARG A 193 -8.91 21.87 -14.81
CA ARG A 193 -7.84 22.88 -14.83
C ARG A 193 -7.26 23.13 -13.44
N ASP A 194 -8.11 23.37 -12.42
CA ASP A 194 -7.64 23.61 -11.04
C ASP A 194 -6.81 22.42 -10.53
N TYR A 195 -7.24 21.18 -10.81
CA TYR A 195 -6.49 19.98 -10.42
C TYR A 195 -5.06 19.99 -10.96
N PHE A 196 -4.88 20.21 -12.26
CA PHE A 196 -3.55 20.21 -12.88
C PHE A 196 -2.72 21.45 -12.49
N TYR A 197 -3.36 22.60 -12.40
CA TYR A 197 -2.73 23.85 -11.97
C TYR A 197 -2.18 23.73 -10.54
N GLU A 198 -2.98 23.23 -9.60
CA GLU A 198 -2.57 23.09 -8.22
C GLU A 198 -1.50 22.00 -8.07
N ASN A 199 -1.68 20.81 -8.65
CA ASN A 199 -0.70 19.72 -8.52
C ASN A 199 0.67 20.04 -9.13
N SER A 200 0.72 20.92 -10.13
CA SER A 200 1.96 21.36 -10.79
C SER A 200 2.60 22.61 -10.18
N GLU A 201 1.97 23.23 -9.17
CA GLU A 201 2.33 24.56 -8.65
C GLU A 201 2.29 25.67 -9.73
N GLY A 202 1.28 25.61 -10.59
CA GLY A 202 1.08 26.57 -11.68
C GLY A 202 2.04 26.40 -12.85
N LYS A 203 2.87 25.34 -12.87
CA LYS A 203 3.74 25.01 -14.01
C LYS A 203 2.96 24.47 -15.20
N PHE A 204 1.73 24.00 -14.99
CA PHE A 204 0.87 23.49 -16.03
C PHE A 204 -0.56 23.97 -15.84
N ASP A 205 -1.07 24.73 -16.82
CA ASP A 205 -2.35 25.44 -16.74
C ASP A 205 -3.17 25.20 -18.02
N PRO A 206 -3.74 24.00 -18.19
CA PRO A 206 -4.40 23.62 -19.44
C PRO A 206 -5.70 24.40 -19.67
N GLU A 207 -6.03 24.62 -20.94
CA GLU A 207 -7.34 25.13 -21.40
C GLU A 207 -8.07 24.04 -22.20
N PHE A 208 -9.38 23.92 -22.01
CA PHE A 208 -10.19 22.90 -22.68
C PHE A 208 -11.33 23.54 -23.49
N ASP A 209 -11.43 23.18 -24.76
CA ASP A 209 -12.62 23.50 -25.57
C ASP A 209 -13.68 22.42 -25.39
N VAL A 210 -14.88 22.81 -24.94
CA VAL A 210 -16.03 21.90 -24.80
C VAL A 210 -17.00 22.12 -25.96
N VAL A 211 -17.11 21.12 -26.84
CA VAL A 211 -17.91 21.17 -28.07
C VAL A 211 -19.09 20.20 -27.99
N GLY A 212 -20.22 20.61 -28.56
CA GLY A 212 -21.45 19.81 -28.60
C GLY A 212 -22.51 20.25 -27.58
N PRO A 213 -23.53 19.41 -27.32
CA PRO A 213 -23.63 18.01 -27.74
C PRO A 213 -23.74 17.80 -29.25
N VAL A 214 -23.02 16.82 -29.78
CA VAL A 214 -23.18 16.29 -31.13
C VAL A 214 -23.92 14.96 -31.09
N LYS A 215 -24.81 14.72 -32.05
CA LYS A 215 -25.60 13.49 -32.10
C LYS A 215 -25.04 12.51 -33.12
N ILE A 216 -24.82 11.25 -32.72
CA ILE A 216 -24.39 10.17 -33.61
C ILE A 216 -25.54 9.20 -33.90
N ASP A 217 -25.53 8.59 -35.09
CA ASP A 217 -26.56 7.62 -35.50
C ASP A 217 -26.25 6.18 -35.03
N TYR A 218 -26.04 6.03 -33.72
CA TYR A 218 -25.79 4.74 -33.07
C TYR A 218 -26.56 4.67 -31.75
N SER A 219 -27.07 3.49 -31.41
CA SER A 219 -27.68 3.21 -30.10
C SER A 219 -26.61 3.10 -29.01
N GLN A 220 -26.91 3.50 -27.78
CA GLN A 220 -26.01 3.30 -26.63
C GLN A 220 -25.59 1.83 -26.42
N THR A 221 -26.41 0.87 -26.85
CA THR A 221 -26.12 -0.58 -26.73
C THR A 221 -25.31 -1.15 -27.89
N TYR A 222 -25.11 -0.38 -28.97
CA TYR A 222 -24.28 -0.79 -30.10
C TYR A 222 -22.81 -0.90 -29.71
N VAL A 223 -22.37 -0.06 -28.78
CA VAL A 223 -20.96 0.05 -28.36
C VAL A 223 -20.42 -1.29 -27.86
N ASN A 224 -21.21 -1.99 -27.04
CA ASN A 224 -20.85 -3.27 -26.43
C ASN A 224 -19.50 -3.20 -25.70
N GLN A 225 -19.48 -2.43 -24.60
CA GLN A 225 -18.30 -2.09 -23.78
C GLN A 225 -17.28 -1.29 -24.58
N THR A 226 -16.24 -1.93 -25.12
CA THR A 226 -15.21 -1.30 -25.96
C THR A 226 -15.22 -1.83 -27.39
N SER A 227 -16.03 -2.86 -27.68
CA SER A 227 -15.99 -3.61 -28.94
C SER A 227 -16.15 -2.73 -30.18
N ASN A 228 -17.08 -1.78 -30.13
CA ASN A 228 -17.38 -0.85 -31.23
C ASN A 228 -17.02 0.61 -30.88
N ALA A 229 -16.21 0.83 -29.85
CA ALA A 229 -15.86 2.18 -29.37
C ALA A 229 -15.21 3.03 -30.45
N THR A 230 -14.18 2.52 -31.15
CA THR A 230 -13.51 3.29 -32.20
C THR A 230 -14.46 3.76 -33.30
N THR A 231 -15.51 2.99 -33.61
CA THR A 231 -16.53 3.37 -34.60
C THR A 231 -17.32 4.59 -34.14
N ILE A 232 -17.80 4.57 -32.90
CA ILE A 232 -18.59 5.68 -32.35
C ILE A 232 -17.74 6.92 -32.09
N MET A 233 -16.46 6.79 -31.68
CA MET A 233 -15.56 7.92 -31.52
C MET A 233 -15.28 8.62 -32.86
N LYS A 234 -15.03 7.85 -33.93
CA LYS A 234 -14.87 8.42 -35.28
C LYS A 234 -16.15 9.10 -35.77
N ALA A 235 -17.32 8.57 -35.42
CA ALA A 235 -18.60 9.20 -35.74
C ALA A 235 -18.78 10.52 -34.98
N ALA A 236 -18.42 10.57 -33.70
CA ALA A 236 -18.46 11.77 -32.89
C ALA A 236 -17.51 12.85 -33.42
N CYS A 237 -16.26 12.51 -33.78
CA CYS A 237 -15.33 13.45 -34.42
C CYS A 237 -15.91 14.04 -35.70
N ARG A 238 -16.47 13.21 -36.59
CA ARG A 238 -17.08 13.69 -37.84
C ARG A 238 -18.30 14.58 -37.60
N ALA A 239 -19.07 14.32 -36.56
CA ALA A 239 -20.20 15.16 -36.19
C ALA A 239 -19.74 16.50 -35.59
N ALA A 240 -18.58 16.53 -34.93
CA ALA A 240 -17.97 17.74 -34.36
C ALA A 240 -17.15 18.56 -35.38
N ASP A 241 -16.64 17.95 -36.45
CA ASP A 241 -15.82 18.56 -37.52
C ASP A 241 -16.34 19.92 -38.04
N PRO A 242 -17.65 20.15 -38.23
CA PRO A 242 -18.15 21.47 -38.64
C PRO A 242 -18.06 22.56 -37.55
N LEU A 243 -17.83 22.17 -36.29
CA LEU A 243 -17.84 23.02 -35.10
C LEU A 243 -16.43 23.31 -34.56
N VAL A 244 -15.44 22.50 -34.94
CA VAL A 244 -14.10 22.53 -34.37
C VAL A 244 -13.05 22.28 -35.45
N ASP A 245 -11.90 22.93 -35.33
CA ASP A 245 -10.72 22.69 -36.17
C ASP A 245 -9.73 21.82 -35.39
N PHE A 246 -9.62 20.54 -35.77
CA PHE A 246 -8.80 19.56 -35.06
C PHE A 246 -7.30 19.87 -35.11
N SER A 247 -6.82 20.68 -36.07
CA SER A 247 -5.40 21.02 -36.17
C SER A 247 -4.87 21.88 -35.02
N LYS A 248 -5.76 22.42 -34.19
CA LYS A 248 -5.41 23.28 -33.04
C LYS A 248 -4.97 22.54 -31.78
N TYR A 249 -5.10 21.22 -31.75
CA TYR A 249 -4.91 20.39 -30.55
C TYR A 249 -3.64 19.50 -30.64
N ASP A 250 -2.66 19.92 -31.43
CA ASP A 250 -1.33 19.32 -31.57
C ASP A 250 -0.32 20.27 -30.94
N SER A 251 -0.19 20.20 -29.61
CA SER A 251 0.60 21.14 -28.82
C SER A 251 2.10 20.84 -28.92
N ASP A 252 2.48 19.61 -29.26
CA ASP A 252 3.88 19.17 -29.40
C ASP A 252 4.39 19.21 -30.85
N GLY A 253 3.51 19.39 -31.83
CA GLY A 253 3.84 19.52 -33.25
C GLY A 253 4.21 18.20 -33.92
N ASP A 254 3.81 17.04 -33.35
CA ASP A 254 4.12 15.72 -33.90
C ASP A 254 3.22 15.33 -35.09
N GLY A 255 2.27 16.20 -35.45
CA GLY A 255 1.31 16.00 -36.53
C GLY A 255 0.09 15.17 -36.11
N LYS A 256 -0.13 14.99 -34.80
CA LYS A 256 -1.30 14.34 -34.22
C LYS A 256 -1.95 15.21 -33.15
N VAL A 257 -3.26 15.11 -33.03
CA VAL A 257 -3.98 15.65 -31.87
C VAL A 257 -3.53 14.93 -30.59
N ASP A 258 -3.11 15.69 -29.59
CA ASP A 258 -2.58 15.20 -28.30
C ASP A 258 -3.58 14.30 -27.59
N MET A 259 -4.81 14.79 -27.41
CA MET A 259 -5.94 14.00 -26.91
C MET A 259 -7.29 14.61 -27.27
N VAL A 260 -8.24 13.77 -27.66
CA VAL A 260 -9.67 14.11 -27.68
C VAL A 260 -10.38 13.38 -26.54
N TYR A 261 -11.03 14.13 -25.64
CA TYR A 261 -11.86 13.55 -24.59
C TYR A 261 -13.33 13.51 -25.02
N PHE A 262 -14.02 12.40 -24.79
CA PHE A 262 -15.44 12.27 -25.08
C PHE A 262 -16.26 12.07 -23.82
N ILE A 263 -17.38 12.76 -23.70
CA ILE A 263 -18.37 12.51 -22.65
C ILE A 263 -19.65 12.04 -23.36
N PHE A 264 -20.04 10.78 -23.13
CA PHE A 264 -21.25 10.20 -23.72
C PHE A 264 -22.45 10.31 -22.78
N ALA A 265 -23.61 10.65 -23.32
CA ALA A 265 -24.87 10.64 -22.58
C ALA A 265 -25.18 9.27 -21.96
N GLY A 266 -25.74 9.25 -20.74
CA GLY A 266 -26.07 8.01 -20.02
C GLY A 266 -24.98 7.49 -19.08
N ALA A 267 -25.06 6.21 -18.71
CA ALA A 267 -24.19 5.57 -17.73
C ALA A 267 -23.28 4.51 -18.38
N GLY A 268 -22.15 4.21 -17.75
CA GLY A 268 -21.17 3.23 -18.23
C GLY A 268 -21.46 1.78 -17.82
N SER A 269 -20.88 0.83 -18.56
CA SER A 269 -20.92 -0.61 -18.23
C SER A 269 -19.90 -1.01 -17.15
N ASN A 270 -19.00 -0.10 -16.75
CA ASN A 270 -18.00 -0.28 -15.70
C ASN A 270 -18.58 -0.29 -14.27
N VAL A 271 -19.90 -0.14 -14.14
CA VAL A 271 -20.63 -0.23 -12.88
C VAL A 271 -21.54 -1.46 -12.90
N GLY A 272 -21.34 -2.37 -11.93
CA GLY A 272 -22.21 -3.52 -11.74
C GLY A 272 -23.67 -3.11 -11.53
N GLY A 273 -24.58 -3.72 -12.29
CA GLY A 273 -26.01 -3.37 -12.28
C GLY A 273 -26.48 -2.53 -13.46
N ASN A 274 -25.59 -1.87 -14.19
CA ASN A 274 -25.91 -1.23 -15.47
C ASN A 274 -25.95 -2.26 -16.61
N ASN A 275 -26.48 -1.87 -17.78
CA ASN A 275 -26.52 -2.75 -18.95
C ASN A 275 -25.09 -3.03 -19.43
N SER A 276 -24.73 -4.32 -19.54
CA SER A 276 -23.38 -4.76 -19.92
C SER A 276 -22.97 -4.40 -21.35
N LYS A 277 -23.90 -3.87 -22.18
CA LYS A 277 -23.63 -3.40 -23.54
C LYS A 277 -23.35 -1.89 -23.64
N TYR A 278 -23.52 -1.15 -22.56
CA TYR A 278 -23.15 0.27 -22.54
C TYR A 278 -21.65 0.46 -22.77
N LEU A 279 -21.24 1.71 -23.04
CA LEU A 279 -19.84 2.07 -23.18
C LEU A 279 -19.10 1.82 -21.86
N TRP A 280 -17.93 1.18 -21.93
CA TRP A 280 -16.98 1.15 -20.82
C TRP A 280 -16.06 2.37 -20.96
N PRO A 281 -15.97 3.30 -19.99
CA PRO A 281 -15.03 4.43 -20.03
C PRO A 281 -13.58 3.98 -20.26
N HIS A 282 -12.90 4.50 -21.29
CA HIS A 282 -11.57 4.06 -21.68
C HIS A 282 -10.83 5.10 -22.52
N ALA A 283 -9.50 4.99 -22.58
CA ALA A 283 -8.62 5.56 -23.58
C ALA A 283 -8.18 4.57 -24.67
N PHE A 284 -7.80 5.11 -25.82
CA PHE A 284 -7.34 4.34 -26.98
C PHE A 284 -6.56 5.25 -27.93
N SER A 285 -5.99 4.70 -29.01
CA SER A 285 -5.41 5.49 -30.11
C SER A 285 -6.13 5.24 -31.43
N PHE A 286 -6.52 6.30 -32.14
CA PHE A 286 -7.08 6.12 -33.47
C PHE A 286 -6.03 5.55 -34.43
N SER A 287 -6.41 4.51 -35.16
CA SER A 287 -5.61 4.04 -36.29
C SER A 287 -6.00 4.79 -37.57
N GLN A 288 -5.00 5.44 -38.19
CA GLN A 288 -5.07 6.08 -39.50
C GLN A 288 -6.35 6.90 -39.72
N PHE A 289 -6.64 7.81 -38.81
CA PHE A 289 -7.81 8.67 -38.87
C PHE A 289 -7.39 10.14 -38.91
N LYS A 290 -7.93 10.88 -39.89
CA LYS A 290 -7.48 12.22 -40.23
C LYS A 290 -8.69 13.12 -40.45
N LEU A 291 -8.69 14.28 -39.81
CA LEU A 291 -9.60 15.41 -40.05
C LEU A 291 -8.74 16.68 -40.08
N ASP A 292 -9.19 17.73 -40.77
CA ASP A 292 -8.47 19.01 -40.86
C ASP A 292 -6.97 18.95 -41.18
N GLY A 293 -6.55 17.97 -41.98
CA GLY A 293 -5.13 17.86 -42.33
C GLY A 293 -4.23 17.29 -41.22
N ILE A 294 -4.77 16.87 -40.08
CA ILE A 294 -4.03 16.31 -38.94
C ILE A 294 -4.52 14.92 -38.53
N TYR A 295 -3.61 14.06 -38.05
CA TYR A 295 -4.01 12.76 -37.51
C TYR A 295 -4.67 12.93 -36.15
N LEU A 296 -5.75 12.20 -35.89
CA LEU A 296 -6.25 12.11 -34.53
C LEU A 296 -5.40 11.05 -33.81
N GLY A 297 -4.78 11.44 -32.70
CA GLY A 297 -3.89 10.58 -31.92
C GLY A 297 -4.67 9.77 -30.88
N ARG A 298 -4.42 10.07 -29.61
CA ARG A 298 -5.10 9.42 -28.49
C ARG A 298 -6.51 9.99 -28.29
N TYR A 299 -7.39 9.17 -27.77
CA TYR A 299 -8.64 9.61 -27.18
C TYR A 299 -8.83 9.00 -25.80
N ALA A 300 -9.68 9.62 -24.99
CA ALA A 300 -10.25 9.06 -23.77
C ALA A 300 -11.75 9.34 -23.74
N CYS A 301 -12.50 8.53 -22.99
CA CYS A 301 -13.93 8.75 -22.83
C CYS A 301 -14.46 8.35 -21.46
N SER A 302 -15.47 9.10 -21.01
CA SER A 302 -16.33 8.73 -19.89
C SER A 302 -17.81 8.91 -20.26
N THR A 303 -18.67 8.68 -19.27
CA THR A 303 -20.12 8.82 -19.40
C THR A 303 -20.64 9.95 -18.53
N GLU A 304 -21.79 10.48 -18.88
CA GLU A 304 -22.48 11.54 -18.13
C GLU A 304 -22.73 11.15 -16.67
N LEU A 305 -23.15 9.90 -16.43
CA LEU A 305 -23.65 9.46 -15.13
C LEU A 305 -22.63 8.58 -14.39
N TYR A 306 -22.45 8.89 -13.10
CA TYR A 306 -21.73 8.08 -12.13
C TYR A 306 -22.62 6.97 -11.57
N GLY A 307 -22.03 5.80 -11.33
CA GLY A 307 -22.71 4.73 -10.62
C GLY A 307 -23.89 4.15 -11.42
N LEU A 308 -24.98 3.83 -10.72
CA LEU A 308 -26.14 3.21 -11.35
C LEU A 308 -26.94 4.23 -12.16
N GLU A 309 -27.32 3.87 -13.38
CA GLU A 309 -28.06 4.77 -14.29
C GLU A 309 -29.33 5.36 -13.64
N LYS A 310 -30.03 4.57 -12.82
CA LYS A 310 -31.26 4.98 -12.13
C LYS A 310 -31.06 6.13 -11.14
N GLU A 311 -29.83 6.32 -10.64
CA GLU A 311 -29.49 7.35 -9.65
C GLU A 311 -29.35 8.72 -10.30
N LYS A 312 -29.12 8.77 -11.63
CA LYS A 312 -28.98 10.00 -12.42
C LYS A 312 -27.99 11.00 -11.82
N MET A 313 -26.95 10.49 -11.16
CA MET A 313 -25.91 11.32 -10.57
C MET A 313 -24.87 11.63 -11.64
N LEU A 314 -24.53 12.91 -11.83
CA LEU A 314 -23.48 13.31 -12.76
C LEU A 314 -22.11 12.76 -12.29
N ASP A 315 -21.31 12.29 -13.24
CA ASP A 315 -19.91 11.93 -13.02
C ASP A 315 -19.06 13.15 -12.63
N GLY A 316 -18.05 12.88 -11.80
CA GLY A 316 -17.08 13.86 -11.37
C GLY A 316 -15.94 14.04 -12.37
N ILE A 317 -14.92 14.80 -11.96
CA ILE A 317 -13.75 15.09 -12.79
C ILE A 317 -12.64 14.03 -12.69
N GLY A 318 -12.74 13.10 -11.74
CA GLY A 318 -11.64 12.18 -11.41
C GLY A 318 -11.21 11.27 -12.54
N THR A 319 -12.16 10.69 -13.29
CA THR A 319 -11.86 9.90 -14.50
C THR A 319 -11.15 10.74 -15.56
N ILE A 320 -11.63 11.97 -15.78
CA ILE A 320 -11.04 12.89 -16.75
C ILE A 320 -9.58 13.21 -16.35
N CYS A 321 -9.35 13.46 -15.07
CA CYS A 321 -8.02 13.76 -14.54
C CYS A 321 -7.07 12.55 -14.64
N HIS A 322 -7.55 11.34 -14.34
CA HIS A 322 -6.78 10.11 -14.50
C HIS A 322 -6.36 9.90 -15.97
N GLU A 323 -7.30 9.95 -16.90
CA GLU A 323 -7.01 9.70 -18.32
C GLU A 323 -6.11 10.78 -18.93
N PHE A 324 -6.32 12.04 -18.54
CA PHE A 324 -5.47 13.14 -18.99
C PHE A 324 -4.03 13.02 -18.46
N SER A 325 -3.84 12.39 -17.31
CA SER A 325 -2.51 12.10 -16.76
C SER A 325 -1.70 11.14 -17.67
N HIS A 326 -2.36 10.28 -18.42
CA HIS A 326 -1.70 9.45 -19.44
C HIS A 326 -1.18 10.25 -20.64
N VAL A 327 -1.80 11.41 -20.94
CA VAL A 327 -1.30 12.35 -21.96
C VAL A 327 0.01 12.97 -21.49
N LEU A 328 0.13 13.23 -20.18
CA LEU A 328 1.36 13.70 -19.54
C LEU A 328 2.45 12.61 -19.47
N GLY A 329 2.11 11.35 -19.79
CA GLY A 329 3.05 10.23 -19.83
C GLY A 329 3.09 9.39 -18.55
N LEU A 330 2.16 9.60 -17.62
CA LEU A 330 2.07 8.77 -16.42
C LEU A 330 1.41 7.42 -16.76
N PRO A 331 1.99 6.28 -16.32
CA PRO A 331 1.35 4.98 -16.44
C PRO A 331 0.33 4.77 -15.33
N ASP A 332 -0.48 3.72 -15.48
CA ASP A 332 -1.24 3.16 -14.38
C ASP A 332 -0.33 2.56 -13.32
N LEU A 333 -0.70 2.82 -12.07
CA LEU A 333 0.00 2.35 -10.88
C LEU A 333 -0.84 1.32 -10.10
N TYR A 334 -2.02 0.94 -10.58
CA TYR A 334 -2.72 -0.25 -10.11
C TYR A 334 -2.25 -1.51 -10.85
N ASP A 335 -2.74 -2.66 -10.42
CA ASP A 335 -2.52 -3.92 -11.13
C ASP A 335 -3.40 -4.00 -12.40
N THR A 336 -2.80 -3.72 -13.55
CA THR A 336 -3.51 -3.67 -14.85
C THR A 336 -3.84 -5.03 -15.46
N ASP A 337 -3.38 -6.14 -14.88
CA ASP A 337 -3.81 -7.48 -15.32
C ASP A 337 -4.50 -8.30 -14.25
N TYR A 338 -4.64 -7.73 -13.05
CA TYR A 338 -5.40 -8.27 -11.94
C TYR A 338 -4.92 -9.70 -11.64
N ASP A 339 -5.85 -10.65 -11.48
CA ASP A 339 -5.49 -12.02 -11.10
C ASP A 339 -4.80 -12.82 -12.23
N SER A 340 -4.67 -12.30 -13.45
CA SER A 340 -4.16 -13.08 -14.59
C SER A 340 -2.66 -13.37 -14.53
N SER A 341 -1.88 -12.61 -13.75
CA SER A 341 -0.46 -12.89 -13.48
C SER A 341 -0.20 -13.54 -12.12
N GLY A 342 -1.23 -14.18 -11.53
CA GLY A 342 -1.07 -15.01 -10.32
C GLY A 342 -1.59 -14.37 -9.02
N GLY A 343 -2.38 -13.30 -9.11
CA GLY A 343 -3.06 -12.64 -8.00
C GLY A 343 -2.99 -11.11 -8.12
N GLU A 344 -3.76 -10.38 -7.32
CA GLU A 344 -3.73 -8.90 -7.26
C GLU A 344 -2.51 -8.40 -6.46
N THR A 345 -1.78 -7.43 -7.02
CA THR A 345 -0.61 -6.84 -6.34
C THR A 345 -0.97 -5.78 -5.29
N ASN A 346 -0.06 -5.54 -4.36
CA ASN A 346 -0.18 -4.43 -3.43
C ASN A 346 0.20 -3.11 -4.14
N HIS A 347 -0.79 -2.34 -4.56
CA HIS A 347 -0.62 -1.06 -5.28
C HIS A 347 -1.05 0.15 -4.43
N PRO A 348 -0.81 1.39 -4.85
CA PRO A 348 -1.10 2.59 -4.06
C PRO A 348 -2.58 2.86 -3.77
N GLY A 349 -3.50 2.32 -4.58
CA GLY A 349 -4.93 2.42 -4.31
C GLY A 349 -5.42 3.87 -4.27
N ILE A 350 -6.24 4.23 -3.29
CA ILE A 350 -6.82 5.58 -3.15
C ILE A 350 -5.78 6.68 -2.98
N TRP A 351 -4.53 6.34 -2.62
CA TRP A 351 -3.44 7.29 -2.39
C TRP A 351 -2.82 7.90 -3.65
N SER A 352 -3.15 7.36 -4.83
CA SER A 352 -2.70 7.84 -6.14
C SER A 352 -3.89 7.93 -7.10
N ILE A 353 -3.97 9.02 -7.87
CA ILE A 353 -4.98 9.13 -8.92
C ILE A 353 -4.73 8.14 -10.06
N MET A 354 -3.48 7.76 -10.34
CA MET A 354 -3.12 6.70 -11.30
C MET A 354 -3.41 5.30 -10.76
N SER A 355 -4.16 5.21 -9.66
CA SER A 355 -4.69 3.98 -9.08
C SER A 355 -6.16 4.20 -8.70
N GLY A 356 -6.57 3.93 -7.46
CA GLY A 356 -7.97 4.08 -7.01
C GLY A 356 -8.41 5.51 -6.69
N GLY A 357 -7.49 6.49 -6.65
CA GLY A 357 -7.75 7.85 -6.18
C GLY A 357 -8.68 8.68 -7.06
N SER A 358 -8.93 8.26 -8.31
CA SER A 358 -9.86 8.93 -9.24
C SER A 358 -11.33 8.83 -8.81
N TYR A 359 -11.68 7.84 -7.99
CA TYR A 359 -13.05 7.59 -7.54
C TYR A 359 -13.44 8.32 -6.25
N SER A 360 -12.49 8.99 -5.61
CA SER A 360 -12.68 9.70 -4.35
C SER A 360 -13.84 10.71 -4.43
N ASN A 361 -14.77 10.61 -3.47
CA ASN A 361 -15.97 11.46 -3.38
C ASN A 361 -16.76 11.54 -4.69
N TYR A 362 -17.14 10.38 -5.24
CA TYR A 362 -17.91 10.30 -6.48
C TYR A 362 -17.17 10.92 -7.69
N GLY A 363 -15.84 10.84 -7.69
CA GLY A 363 -14.97 11.50 -8.67
C GLY A 363 -14.91 13.02 -8.57
N ARG A 364 -15.52 13.66 -7.56
CA ARG A 364 -15.58 15.13 -7.41
C ARG A 364 -14.36 15.71 -6.69
N THR A 365 -13.61 14.84 -6.01
CA THR A 365 -12.36 15.18 -5.34
C THR A 365 -11.36 14.06 -5.59
N PRO A 366 -10.83 13.93 -6.83
CA PRO A 366 -9.72 13.03 -7.08
C PRO A 366 -8.57 13.34 -6.14
N THR A 367 -7.92 12.30 -5.64
CA THR A 367 -6.73 12.41 -4.79
C THR A 367 -5.62 13.20 -5.52
N GLY A 368 -4.86 14.02 -4.79
CA GLY A 368 -3.73 14.74 -5.36
C GLY A 368 -2.62 13.80 -5.87
N TYR A 369 -1.79 14.28 -6.79
CA TYR A 369 -0.63 13.53 -7.26
C TYR A 369 0.33 13.23 -6.10
N THR A 370 0.77 11.98 -6.05
CA THR A 370 1.92 11.53 -5.29
C THR A 370 3.19 12.28 -5.74
N ILE A 371 4.18 12.29 -4.86
CA ILE A 371 5.51 12.82 -5.13
C ILE A 371 6.16 12.13 -6.33
N TYR A 372 5.84 10.85 -6.58
CA TYR A 372 6.30 10.14 -7.77
C TYR A 372 5.71 10.74 -9.04
N GLU A 373 4.38 10.91 -9.11
CA GLU A 373 3.70 11.44 -10.29
C GLU A 373 4.16 12.89 -10.59
N LYS A 374 4.36 13.71 -9.54
CA LYS A 374 4.95 15.05 -9.67
C LYS A 374 6.40 15.01 -10.15
N TYR A 375 7.20 14.05 -9.68
CA TYR A 375 8.60 13.87 -10.10
C TYR A 375 8.72 13.35 -11.53
N ALA A 376 7.92 12.35 -11.91
CA ALA A 376 7.86 11.80 -13.26
C ALA A 376 7.37 12.82 -14.28
N SER A 377 6.48 13.73 -13.87
CA SER A 377 6.05 14.87 -14.68
C SER A 377 7.07 16.03 -14.68
N GLY A 378 8.18 15.93 -13.96
CA GLY A 378 9.20 17.00 -13.90
C GLY A 378 8.76 18.25 -13.13
N TRP A 379 7.67 18.21 -12.39
CA TRP A 379 7.16 19.36 -11.63
C TRP A 379 7.87 19.55 -10.30
N VAL A 380 8.37 18.47 -9.70
CA VAL A 380 9.05 18.47 -8.41
C VAL A 380 10.30 17.61 -8.50
N MET A 381 11.41 18.07 -7.89
CA MET A 381 12.60 17.26 -7.68
C MET A 381 12.72 16.90 -6.20
N PRO A 382 12.53 15.63 -5.79
CA PRO A 382 12.70 15.21 -4.41
C PRO A 382 14.15 15.42 -3.92
N LYS A 383 14.31 15.89 -2.68
CA LYS A 383 15.62 16.12 -2.06
C LYS A 383 16.25 14.77 -1.70
N LEU A 384 17.49 14.52 -2.14
CA LEU A 384 18.21 13.30 -1.78
C LEU A 384 18.60 13.31 -0.30
N ILE A 385 18.40 12.18 0.37
CA ILE A 385 18.95 11.86 1.69
C ILE A 385 19.94 10.71 1.50
N ASP A 386 21.21 10.96 1.80
CA ASP A 386 22.33 10.03 1.63
C ASP A 386 23.18 9.86 2.90
N GLY A 387 22.70 10.37 4.03
CA GLY A 387 23.33 10.19 5.33
C GLY A 387 22.42 10.56 6.50
N GLU A 388 23.01 10.63 7.68
CA GLU A 388 22.26 10.98 8.90
C GLU A 388 21.79 12.43 8.89
N GLY A 389 20.64 12.70 9.49
CA GLY A 389 20.10 14.05 9.55
C GLY A 389 18.75 14.16 10.24
N ASN A 390 18.36 15.41 10.53
CA ASN A 390 17.01 15.75 10.95
C ASN A 390 16.32 16.43 9.77
N HIS A 391 15.09 15.99 9.47
CA HIS A 391 14.32 16.42 8.32
C HIS A 391 12.93 16.85 8.73
N SER A 392 12.34 17.73 7.94
CA SER A 392 10.94 18.13 8.05
C SER A 392 10.28 18.08 6.69
N LEU A 393 8.99 17.79 6.66
CA LEU A 393 8.23 17.58 5.44
C LEU A 393 6.84 18.19 5.59
N LYS A 394 6.60 19.27 4.85
CA LYS A 394 5.29 19.95 4.80
C LYS A 394 4.28 19.14 3.98
N PRO A 395 2.96 19.37 4.17
CA PRO A 395 1.92 18.72 3.39
C PRO A 395 2.09 18.96 1.88
N GLN A 396 1.87 17.92 1.08
CA GLN A 396 1.95 17.97 -0.39
C GLN A 396 1.09 19.08 -1.00
N ASN A 397 -0.04 19.39 -0.38
CA ASN A 397 -1.02 20.40 -0.84
C ASN A 397 -0.53 21.83 -0.64
N SER A 398 0.56 22.04 0.11
CA SER A 398 1.05 23.38 0.49
C SER A 398 2.46 23.69 0.00
N ALA A 399 3.31 22.67 -0.15
CA ALA A 399 4.75 22.87 -0.37
C ALA A 399 5.35 22.01 -1.47
N HIS A 400 4.59 21.02 -1.99
CA HIS A 400 4.99 20.11 -3.07
C HIS A 400 6.44 19.58 -2.95
N GLU A 401 6.90 19.33 -1.73
CA GLU A 401 8.26 18.87 -1.46
C GLU A 401 8.26 17.40 -1.04
N GLY A 402 9.34 16.69 -1.35
CA GLY A 402 9.52 15.31 -0.94
C GLY A 402 10.99 14.97 -0.79
N TYR A 403 11.26 13.81 -0.21
CA TYR A 403 12.60 13.27 -0.09
C TYR A 403 12.76 11.99 -0.90
N ARG A 404 14.00 11.69 -1.26
CA ARG A 404 14.41 10.44 -1.89
C ARG A 404 15.51 9.78 -1.09
N ILE A 405 15.39 8.48 -0.83
CA ILE A 405 16.47 7.63 -0.32
C ILE A 405 16.77 6.60 -1.38
N ASN A 406 18.02 6.50 -1.85
CA ASN A 406 18.38 5.42 -2.77
C ASN A 406 18.53 4.12 -2.00
N SER A 407 18.02 3.01 -2.55
CA SER A 407 18.27 1.69 -1.97
C SER A 407 19.70 1.25 -2.26
N ALA A 408 20.10 0.10 -1.72
CA ALA A 408 21.37 -0.55 -2.07
C ALA A 408 21.45 -1.00 -3.55
N VAL A 409 20.32 -1.05 -4.26
CA VAL A 409 20.25 -1.46 -5.66
C VAL A 409 20.12 -0.22 -6.55
N ASN A 410 21.03 -0.10 -7.52
CA ASN A 410 20.98 1.00 -8.48
C ASN A 410 19.63 1.01 -9.23
N LYS A 411 19.04 2.20 -9.41
CA LYS A 411 17.70 2.44 -10.00
C LYS A 411 16.51 2.00 -9.15
N GLU A 412 16.74 1.56 -7.92
CA GLU A 412 15.69 1.35 -6.92
C GLU A 412 15.84 2.40 -5.81
N PHE A 413 14.73 3.00 -5.38
CA PHE A 413 14.75 4.09 -4.42
C PHE A 413 13.39 4.25 -3.72
N PHE A 414 13.38 4.99 -2.63
CA PHE A 414 12.19 5.32 -1.86
C PHE A 414 11.91 6.81 -1.99
N LEU A 415 10.63 7.16 -2.21
CA LEU A 415 10.14 8.53 -2.19
C LEU A 415 9.26 8.75 -0.97
N ILE A 416 9.43 9.89 -0.32
CA ILE A 416 8.79 10.23 0.95
C ILE A 416 7.98 11.51 0.77
N GLU A 417 6.72 11.47 1.18
CA GLU A 417 5.81 12.62 1.15
C GLU A 417 4.98 12.72 2.42
N ASN A 418 4.36 13.87 2.66
CA ASN A 418 3.41 14.09 3.76
C ASN A 418 2.03 14.44 3.18
N ARG A 419 1.01 13.69 3.56
CA ARG A 419 -0.37 13.85 3.11
C ARG A 419 -1.27 14.22 4.29
N GLN A 420 -2.11 15.24 4.09
CA GLN A 420 -3.05 15.74 5.09
C GLN A 420 -4.47 15.74 4.50
N LEU A 421 -5.49 15.63 5.36
CA LEU A 421 -6.89 15.55 4.94
C LEU A 421 -7.47 16.93 4.56
N GLU A 422 -6.84 17.60 3.59
CA GLU A 422 -7.20 18.92 3.10
C GLU A 422 -7.18 18.96 1.56
N GLY A 423 -7.82 19.96 0.95
CA GLY A 423 -7.87 20.12 -0.52
C GLY A 423 -8.30 18.86 -1.27
N TRP A 424 -7.47 18.42 -2.22
CA TRP A 424 -7.66 17.20 -3.02
C TRP A 424 -7.57 15.90 -2.20
N ASP A 425 -7.00 15.97 -1.01
CA ASP A 425 -6.71 14.82 -0.16
C ASP A 425 -7.69 14.66 1.01
N ARG A 426 -8.72 15.52 1.08
CA ARG A 426 -9.72 15.54 2.15
C ARG A 426 -10.49 14.22 2.35
N PHE A 427 -10.49 13.34 1.36
CA PHE A 427 -11.16 12.04 1.40
C PHE A 427 -10.20 10.85 1.46
N LEU A 428 -8.91 11.08 1.68
CA LEU A 428 -7.97 10.00 1.97
C LEU A 428 -8.37 9.30 3.28
N PRO A 429 -8.03 8.00 3.43
CA PRO A 429 -8.43 7.23 4.60
C PRO A 429 -7.64 7.63 5.86
N GLY A 430 -6.52 8.35 5.74
CA GLY A 430 -5.74 8.88 6.86
C GLY A 430 -4.76 9.98 6.44
N HIS A 431 -3.92 10.40 7.38
CA HIS A 431 -2.89 11.43 7.20
C HIS A 431 -1.55 11.00 7.80
N GLY A 432 -0.48 11.64 7.33
CA GLY A 432 0.89 11.43 7.80
C GLY A 432 1.87 11.28 6.64
N MET A 433 3.04 10.73 6.96
CA MET A 433 4.10 10.43 6.02
C MET A 433 3.80 9.14 5.23
N LEU A 434 3.82 9.20 3.91
CA LEU A 434 3.79 8.04 3.03
C LEU A 434 5.19 7.77 2.47
N VAL A 435 5.49 6.50 2.23
CA VAL A 435 6.75 6.05 1.62
C VAL A 435 6.42 5.16 0.45
N TYR A 436 6.93 5.51 -0.73
CA TYR A 436 6.78 4.72 -1.95
C TYR A 436 8.11 4.12 -2.35
N ARG A 437 8.14 2.81 -2.62
CA ARG A 437 9.28 2.16 -3.28
C ARG A 437 9.08 2.28 -4.79
N VAL A 438 10.12 2.73 -5.47
CA VAL A 438 10.18 2.86 -6.93
C VAL A 438 11.33 2.02 -7.44
N ASP A 439 11.03 1.04 -8.27
CA ASP A 439 12.01 0.26 -9.00
C ASP A 439 11.98 0.65 -10.49
N SER A 440 13.05 1.26 -10.96
CA SER A 440 13.23 1.65 -12.37
C SER A 440 14.28 0.78 -13.09
N THR A 441 14.57 -0.41 -12.57
CA THR A 441 15.52 -1.35 -13.16
C THR A 441 15.03 -1.93 -14.49
N SER A 442 13.71 -2.01 -14.70
CA SER A 442 13.09 -2.47 -15.95
C SER A 442 12.31 -1.36 -16.64
N THR A 443 12.83 -0.83 -17.74
CA THR A 443 12.08 0.14 -18.57
C THR A 443 10.85 -0.48 -19.22
N TYR A 444 10.84 -1.80 -19.43
CA TYR A 444 9.71 -2.51 -20.00
C TYR A 444 8.45 -2.30 -19.17
N ALA A 445 8.54 -2.42 -17.84
CA ALA A 445 7.39 -2.28 -16.95
C ALA A 445 6.73 -0.91 -17.10
N TRP A 446 7.52 0.16 -17.08
CA TRP A 446 7.03 1.54 -17.16
C TRP A 446 6.51 1.91 -18.55
N VAL A 447 7.18 1.47 -19.62
CA VAL A 447 6.77 1.78 -21.01
C VAL A 447 5.55 0.97 -21.44
N ASN A 448 5.37 -0.22 -20.87
CA ASN A 448 4.29 -1.15 -21.20
C ASN A 448 3.24 -1.25 -20.10
N ASN A 449 2.99 -0.18 -19.33
CA ASN A 449 1.95 -0.11 -18.29
C ASN A 449 1.89 -1.30 -17.34
N ALA A 450 3.02 -1.98 -17.15
CA ALA A 450 3.15 -3.24 -16.45
C ALA A 450 3.84 -3.02 -15.10
N VAL A 451 3.61 -1.84 -14.50
CA VAL A 451 4.30 -1.38 -13.29
C VAL A 451 4.00 -2.32 -12.12
N ASN A 452 2.74 -2.72 -11.97
CA ASN A 452 2.27 -3.48 -10.80
C ASN A 452 1.49 -4.74 -11.19
N ILE A 453 1.87 -5.41 -12.29
CA ILE A 453 1.24 -6.66 -12.73
C ILE A 453 1.91 -7.94 -12.17
N ASN A 454 3.04 -7.80 -11.48
CA ASN A 454 3.74 -8.95 -10.92
C ASN A 454 3.61 -8.96 -9.39
N PRO A 455 2.81 -9.87 -8.80
CA PRO A 455 2.62 -9.96 -7.35
C PRO A 455 3.88 -10.28 -6.56
N SER A 456 4.89 -10.86 -7.21
CA SER A 456 6.18 -11.14 -6.60
C SER A 456 7.18 -9.98 -6.68
N HIS A 457 6.89 -8.94 -7.48
CA HIS A 457 7.79 -7.81 -7.72
C HIS A 457 7.05 -6.61 -8.30
N GLN A 458 6.63 -5.66 -7.46
CA GLN A 458 6.09 -4.38 -7.91
C GLN A 458 7.20 -3.40 -8.30
N TYR A 459 6.99 -2.65 -9.38
CA TYR A 459 7.86 -1.54 -9.74
C TYR A 459 7.46 -0.22 -9.04
N PHE A 460 6.23 -0.13 -8.52
CA PHE A 460 5.79 0.99 -7.69
C PHE A 460 4.93 0.53 -6.51
N GLU A 461 5.46 0.57 -5.29
CA GLU A 461 4.77 0.05 -4.11
C GLU A 461 4.57 1.15 -3.06
N LEU A 462 3.38 1.23 -2.46
CA LEU A 462 3.19 1.95 -1.21
C LEU A 462 3.66 1.09 -0.04
N VAL A 463 4.76 1.49 0.59
CA VAL A 463 5.38 0.82 1.75
C VAL A 463 4.58 1.17 3.01
N ARG A 464 3.46 0.47 3.20
CA ARG A 464 2.51 0.71 4.30
C ARG A 464 3.15 0.45 5.66
N ALA A 465 2.83 1.30 6.64
CA ALA A 465 3.21 1.08 8.03
C ALA A 465 2.64 -0.22 8.59
N THR A 466 1.46 -0.63 8.13
CA THR A 466 0.86 -1.94 8.44
C THR A 466 0.77 -2.78 7.15
N PRO A 467 1.65 -3.77 6.93
CA PRO A 467 1.65 -4.57 5.71
C PRO A 467 0.38 -5.41 5.52
N GLY A 468 0.03 -5.69 4.26
CA GLY A 468 -1.04 -6.65 3.90
C GLY A 468 -2.48 -6.17 4.11
N GLY A 469 -2.69 -4.90 4.44
CA GLY A 469 -4.02 -4.29 4.60
C GLY A 469 -4.58 -3.67 3.31
N THR A 470 -5.91 -3.50 3.27
CA THR A 470 -6.57 -2.58 2.35
C THR A 470 -6.25 -1.13 2.71
N ASP A 471 -6.41 -0.19 1.78
CA ASP A 471 -6.16 1.23 2.03
C ASP A 471 -6.86 1.73 3.32
N SER A 472 -6.08 2.35 4.20
CA SER A 472 -6.51 2.58 5.58
C SER A 472 -5.78 3.76 6.24
N PRO A 473 -6.33 4.30 7.34
CA PRO A 473 -5.59 5.25 8.18
C PRO A 473 -4.34 4.66 8.86
N THR A 474 -4.04 3.37 8.66
CA THR A 474 -2.84 2.69 9.20
C THR A 474 -1.72 2.54 8.16
N ASP A 475 -1.93 3.06 6.95
CA ASP A 475 -0.91 3.08 5.90
C ASP A 475 0.21 4.11 6.17
N PRO A 476 -0.09 5.36 6.61
CA PRO A 476 0.93 6.37 6.86
C PRO A 476 1.70 6.20 8.18
N TYR A 477 2.84 6.89 8.28
CA TYR A 477 3.68 7.02 9.47
C TYR A 477 3.61 8.47 10.02
N PRO A 478 3.43 8.72 11.32
CA PRO A 478 3.10 7.74 12.34
C PRO A 478 1.69 7.16 12.16
N GLY A 479 0.81 7.89 11.47
CA GLY A 479 -0.56 7.49 11.16
C GLY A 479 -1.35 7.05 12.40
N LYS A 480 -2.40 6.27 12.19
CA LYS A 480 -3.28 5.81 13.29
C LYS A 480 -2.60 4.86 14.28
N ASN A 481 -1.65 4.05 13.81
CA ASN A 481 -0.97 3.04 14.64
C ASN A 481 0.29 3.57 15.35
N LYS A 482 0.66 4.83 15.10
CA LYS A 482 1.82 5.50 15.68
C LYS A 482 3.14 4.77 15.42
N ILE A 483 3.32 4.25 14.22
CA ILE A 483 4.58 3.59 13.82
C ILE A 483 5.57 4.69 13.43
N THR A 484 6.59 4.91 14.26
CA THR A 484 7.48 6.07 14.14
C THR A 484 8.81 5.79 13.46
N TYR A 485 8.93 4.67 12.73
CA TYR A 485 10.18 4.25 12.10
C TYR A 485 10.02 3.34 10.88
N LEU A 486 11.06 3.28 10.05
CA LEU A 486 11.30 2.33 8.97
C LEU A 486 12.79 1.96 8.96
N THR A 487 13.14 0.67 9.03
CA THR A 487 14.53 0.23 9.06
C THR A 487 15.08 -0.06 7.66
N GLY A 488 16.38 0.20 7.46
CA GLY A 488 17.14 -0.11 6.25
C GLY A 488 17.12 -1.58 5.87
N SER A 489 17.15 -2.48 6.86
CA SER A 489 17.06 -3.94 6.72
C SER A 489 15.63 -4.48 6.66
N GLY A 490 14.63 -3.63 6.93
CA GLY A 490 13.21 -4.00 6.93
C GLY A 490 12.44 -3.31 5.80
N ALA A 491 11.56 -2.38 6.15
CA ALA A 491 10.67 -1.72 5.19
C ALA A 491 11.42 -0.96 4.07
N LEU A 492 12.65 -0.50 4.34
CA LEU A 492 13.50 0.16 3.35
C LEU A 492 14.51 -0.81 2.70
N ALA A 493 14.45 -2.11 2.93
CA ALA A 493 15.31 -3.05 2.22
C ALA A 493 14.97 -3.07 0.73
N SER A 494 15.97 -3.35 -0.12
CA SER A 494 15.74 -3.55 -1.55
C SER A 494 14.91 -4.82 -1.84
N TRP A 495 14.38 -4.95 -3.05
CA TRP A 495 13.73 -6.19 -3.51
C TRP A 495 14.59 -7.46 -3.38
N LYS A 496 15.93 -7.31 -3.38
CA LYS A 496 16.87 -8.41 -3.15
C LYS A 496 17.12 -8.73 -1.68
N GLY A 497 16.42 -8.06 -0.76
CA GLY A 497 16.66 -8.12 0.68
C GLY A 497 17.96 -7.46 1.13
N SER A 498 18.66 -6.72 0.24
CA SER A 498 19.86 -5.98 0.64
C SER A 498 19.45 -4.74 1.43
N GLU A 499 20.07 -4.56 2.59
CA GLU A 499 19.84 -3.45 3.51
C GLU A 499 20.17 -2.11 2.86
N THR A 500 19.25 -1.16 2.96
CA THR A 500 19.52 0.23 2.62
C THR A 500 20.30 0.87 3.79
N PRO A 501 21.43 1.57 3.54
CA PRO A 501 22.29 2.11 4.61
C PRO A 501 21.66 3.13 5.55
N ILE A 502 20.41 3.53 5.30
CA ILE A 502 19.70 4.58 6.02
C ILE A 502 18.34 4.05 6.44
N SER A 503 18.07 4.21 7.73
CA SER A 503 16.75 4.03 8.32
C SER A 503 16.10 5.40 8.57
N ILE A 504 14.77 5.42 8.68
CA ILE A 504 13.98 6.58 9.10
C ILE A 504 13.43 6.31 10.50
N PHE A 505 13.52 7.26 11.42
CA PHE A 505 13.01 7.08 12.79
C PHE A 505 12.63 8.40 13.45
N ASP A 506 12.07 8.34 14.66
CA ASP A 506 11.59 9.50 15.41
C ASP A 506 10.57 10.32 14.59
N ILE A 507 9.74 9.63 13.79
CA ILE A 507 8.73 10.27 12.95
C ILE A 507 7.64 10.86 13.85
N LYS A 508 7.47 12.17 13.77
CA LYS A 508 6.49 12.94 14.55
C LYS A 508 5.67 13.80 13.63
N GLU A 509 4.42 13.99 14.01
CA GLU A 509 3.50 14.91 13.36
C GLU A 509 3.06 15.98 14.36
N SER A 510 3.16 17.25 13.97
CA SER A 510 2.67 18.38 14.75
C SER A 510 2.10 19.43 13.82
N GLU A 511 0.81 19.76 13.98
CA GLU A 511 0.11 20.75 13.14
C GLU A 511 0.25 20.48 11.63
N GLY A 512 0.16 19.21 11.23
CA GLY A 512 0.31 18.77 9.84
C GLY A 512 1.75 18.76 9.31
N LEU A 513 2.74 19.22 10.07
CA LEU A 513 4.15 19.10 9.73
C LEU A 513 4.70 17.75 10.21
N ILE A 514 5.31 17.00 9.29
CA ILE A 514 6.08 15.80 9.65
C ILE A 514 7.53 16.19 9.93
N SER A 515 8.10 15.62 11.00
CA SER A 515 9.53 15.68 11.30
C SER A 515 10.05 14.28 11.55
N PHE A 516 11.26 13.99 11.09
CA PHE A 516 11.89 12.68 11.26
C PHE A 516 13.40 12.78 11.26
N LYS A 517 14.05 11.69 11.67
CA LYS A 517 15.49 11.52 11.64
C LYS A 517 15.86 10.41 10.67
N THR A 518 17.09 10.49 10.19
CA THR A 518 17.72 9.48 9.34
C THR A 518 19.07 9.13 9.90
N GLY A 519 19.51 7.89 9.67
CA GLY A 519 20.82 7.39 10.05
C GLY A 519 20.82 5.89 10.29
N ASP A 520 21.86 5.41 10.97
CA ASP A 520 21.99 4.00 11.29
C ASP A 520 21.11 3.62 12.49
N PHE A 521 20.09 2.82 12.23
CA PHE A 521 19.05 2.49 13.20
C PHE A 521 18.56 1.08 12.91
N ALA A 522 18.82 0.18 13.87
CA ALA A 522 18.47 -1.23 13.79
C ALA A 522 17.44 -1.60 14.85
N GLU A 523 16.56 -2.49 14.45
CA GLU A 523 15.65 -3.20 15.32
C GLU A 523 16.45 -4.17 16.20
N GLN A 524 16.35 -4.00 17.51
CA GLN A 524 17.02 -4.79 18.52
C GLN A 524 15.99 -5.60 19.29
N VAL A 525 16.44 -6.70 19.88
CA VAL A 525 15.56 -7.65 20.54
C VAL A 525 16.06 -7.92 21.95
N TYR A 526 15.15 -7.89 22.91
CA TYR A 526 15.29 -8.65 24.13
C TYR A 526 14.50 -9.95 24.00
N LEU A 527 15.21 -11.06 24.16
CA LEU A 527 14.64 -12.40 24.13
C LEU A 527 14.70 -12.98 25.54
N GLU A 528 13.56 -13.43 26.02
CA GLU A 528 13.45 -14.30 27.19
C GLU A 528 13.08 -15.70 26.69
N ASP A 529 14.09 -16.56 26.61
CA ASP A 529 14.00 -17.98 26.23
C ASP A 529 13.79 -18.91 27.44
N PHE A 530 13.83 -18.36 28.67
CA PHE A 530 13.66 -19.08 29.93
C PHE A 530 14.72 -20.15 30.22
N GLU A 531 15.76 -20.31 29.38
CA GLU A 531 16.74 -21.40 29.49
C GLU A 531 17.62 -21.28 30.74
N GLY A 532 17.87 -20.04 31.17
CA GLY A 532 18.64 -19.73 32.40
C GLY A 532 17.86 -19.95 33.70
N MET A 533 16.57 -20.32 33.65
CA MET A 533 15.73 -20.40 34.84
C MET A 533 15.54 -21.82 35.36
N ASP A 534 15.46 -21.94 36.70
CA ASP A 534 15.17 -23.20 37.37
C ASP A 534 13.72 -23.66 37.15
N VAL A 535 13.53 -24.98 37.06
CA VAL A 535 12.20 -25.60 36.92
C VAL A 535 11.35 -25.30 38.16
N THR A 536 10.09 -24.97 37.94
CA THR A 536 9.12 -24.72 39.02
C THR A 536 7.90 -25.64 38.89
N ASP A 537 7.40 -26.13 40.02
CA ASP A 537 6.19 -26.96 40.13
C ASP A 537 5.04 -26.27 40.88
N GLN A 538 5.31 -25.09 41.43
CA GLN A 538 4.39 -24.22 42.14
C GLN A 538 4.51 -22.77 41.66
N ASN A 539 3.60 -21.90 42.11
CA ASN A 539 3.73 -20.48 41.86
C ASN A 539 5.08 -19.97 42.36
N ALA A 540 5.72 -19.14 41.57
CA ALA A 540 7.03 -18.59 41.88
C ALA A 540 7.00 -17.07 41.69
N THR A 541 7.86 -16.38 42.42
CA THR A 541 7.90 -14.92 42.42
C THR A 541 9.32 -14.43 42.32
N ASP A 542 9.50 -13.31 41.64
CA ASP A 542 10.77 -12.61 41.49
C ASP A 542 11.87 -13.50 40.91
N ILE A 543 11.52 -14.31 39.92
CA ILE A 543 12.47 -15.16 39.19
C ILE A 543 13.26 -14.26 38.25
N GLU A 544 14.57 -14.23 38.39
CA GLU A 544 15.46 -13.46 37.52
C GLU A 544 15.38 -13.98 36.07
N GLY A 545 15.21 -13.05 35.14
CA GLY A 545 15.16 -13.30 33.70
C GLY A 545 16.07 -12.34 32.94
N VAL A 546 16.03 -12.39 31.60
CA VAL A 546 16.96 -11.65 30.73
C VAL A 546 16.77 -10.14 30.83
N PHE A 547 15.52 -9.68 30.77
CA PHE A 547 15.20 -8.24 30.75
C PHE A 547 14.28 -7.79 31.89
N SER A 548 13.79 -8.73 32.70
CA SER A 548 12.96 -8.48 33.87
C SER A 548 12.98 -9.68 34.80
N ASN A 549 12.65 -9.44 36.06
CA ASN A 549 12.22 -10.50 36.96
C ASN A 549 10.75 -10.88 36.68
N TRP A 550 10.35 -12.11 37.02
CA TRP A 550 9.05 -12.67 36.69
C TRP A 550 8.32 -13.28 37.89
N ASN A 551 7.02 -13.00 37.96
CA ASN A 551 6.06 -13.67 38.82
C ASN A 551 5.21 -14.65 38.00
N LEU A 552 5.15 -15.89 38.47
CA LEU A 552 4.40 -17.00 37.88
C LEU A 552 3.22 -17.38 38.79
N LYS A 553 2.00 -17.29 38.26
CA LYS A 553 0.78 -17.74 38.92
C LYS A 553 0.06 -18.74 38.04
N GLN A 554 -0.10 -19.98 38.50
CA GLN A 554 -0.58 -21.12 37.69
C GLN A 554 0.21 -21.31 36.38
N ALA A 555 1.42 -20.76 36.35
CA ALA A 555 2.41 -20.84 35.29
C ALA A 555 3.68 -21.45 35.90
N PHE A 556 4.43 -22.21 35.11
CA PHE A 556 5.52 -23.05 35.61
C PHE A 556 6.66 -23.09 34.58
N ILE A 557 7.89 -22.93 35.01
CA ILE A 557 9.08 -23.16 34.18
C ILE A 557 9.30 -24.67 34.14
N GLN A 558 9.33 -25.24 32.94
CA GLN A 558 9.40 -26.69 32.79
C GLN A 558 9.97 -27.08 31.43
N GLU A 559 10.25 -28.37 31.25
CA GLU A 559 10.61 -28.91 29.95
C GLU A 559 9.54 -28.60 28.89
N PRO A 560 9.93 -28.42 27.62
CA PRO A 560 9.00 -28.03 26.59
C PRO A 560 8.06 -29.19 26.27
N GLY A 561 6.76 -28.93 26.34
CA GLY A 561 5.74 -29.93 25.99
C GLY A 561 5.54 -30.10 24.48
N SER A 562 6.50 -29.63 23.67
CA SER A 562 6.45 -29.65 22.21
C SER A 562 7.85 -29.66 21.60
N ALA A 563 7.99 -30.37 20.47
CA ALA A 563 9.20 -30.35 19.64
C ALA A 563 9.39 -29.05 18.84
N LEU A 564 8.44 -28.10 18.89
CA LEU A 564 8.56 -26.78 18.26
C LEU A 564 9.07 -25.69 19.21
N ALA A 565 9.26 -26.01 20.49
CA ALA A 565 9.92 -25.10 21.42
C ALA A 565 11.42 -25.06 21.12
N HIS A 566 12.06 -23.93 21.40
CA HIS A 566 13.49 -23.77 21.21
C HIS A 566 14.19 -23.97 22.55
N GLY A 567 15.05 -24.98 22.64
CA GLY A 567 15.78 -25.28 23.89
C GLY A 567 15.09 -26.31 24.78
N ASN A 568 15.36 -26.24 26.07
CA ASN A 568 14.97 -27.22 27.10
C ASN A 568 14.04 -26.64 28.18
N ARG A 569 13.61 -25.38 28.04
CA ARG A 569 12.74 -24.68 28.97
C ARG A 569 11.60 -23.99 28.22
N SER A 570 10.51 -23.76 28.92
CA SER A 570 9.33 -23.02 28.47
C SER A 570 8.42 -22.72 29.66
N ILE A 571 7.39 -21.89 29.45
CA ILE A 571 6.36 -21.61 30.45
C ILE A 571 5.11 -22.45 30.18
N GLY A 572 4.87 -23.42 31.06
CA GLY A 572 3.62 -24.19 31.13
C GLY A 572 2.50 -23.44 31.84
N MET A 573 1.36 -23.24 31.18
CA MET A 573 0.25 -22.41 31.65
C MET A 573 -1.06 -23.19 31.76
N LEU A 574 -1.73 -23.12 32.92
CA LEU A 574 -3.13 -23.57 33.10
C LEU A 574 -4.12 -22.40 32.89
N GLN A 575 -5.41 -22.69 32.76
CA GLN A 575 -6.42 -21.63 32.66
C GLN A 575 -6.28 -20.62 33.83
N LYS A 576 -6.32 -19.32 33.47
CA LYS A 576 -6.10 -18.15 34.35
C LYS A 576 -4.65 -17.95 34.79
N ALA A 577 -3.70 -18.67 34.19
CA ALA A 577 -2.29 -18.45 34.44
C ALA A 577 -1.83 -17.05 34.06
N GLN A 578 -0.88 -16.54 34.83
CA GLN A 578 -0.26 -15.23 34.64
C GLN A 578 1.25 -15.36 34.73
N LEU A 579 1.94 -14.89 33.69
CA LEU A 579 3.36 -14.59 33.68
C LEU A 579 3.47 -13.07 33.73
N THR A 580 4.02 -12.50 34.80
CA THR A 580 4.00 -11.05 35.04
C THR A 580 5.39 -10.55 35.34
N SER A 581 5.90 -9.60 34.55
CA SER A 581 7.17 -8.94 34.83
C SER A 581 7.06 -8.11 36.12
N THR A 582 8.10 -8.06 36.95
CA THR A 582 8.16 -7.25 38.17
C THR A 582 9.08 -6.04 38.06
N THR A 583 10.05 -6.06 37.14
CA THR A 583 10.95 -4.95 36.86
C THR A 583 10.54 -4.26 35.56
N PRO A 584 10.29 -2.93 35.55
CA PRO A 584 9.95 -2.24 34.32
C PRO A 584 11.09 -2.33 33.30
N VAL A 585 10.71 -2.64 32.07
CA VAL A 585 11.62 -2.64 30.93
C VAL A 585 11.79 -1.20 30.45
N ASP A 586 12.97 -0.62 30.71
CA ASP A 586 13.29 0.80 30.46
C ASP A 586 13.88 1.03 29.05
N ILE A 587 13.10 0.69 28.04
CA ILE A 587 13.42 0.90 26.62
C ILE A 587 12.14 1.22 25.84
N GLU A 588 12.28 1.84 24.66
CA GLU A 588 11.16 2.09 23.76
C GLU A 588 10.75 0.81 23.02
N VAL A 589 9.84 0.04 23.62
CA VAL A 589 9.33 -1.21 23.04
C VAL A 589 8.33 -0.93 21.93
N LYS A 590 8.59 -1.46 20.74
CA LYS A 590 7.73 -1.33 19.56
C LYS A 590 6.76 -2.49 19.42
N THR A 591 7.28 -3.71 19.46
CA THR A 591 6.46 -4.93 19.35
C THR A 591 6.83 -5.92 20.43
N ALA A 592 5.91 -6.83 20.71
CA ALA A 592 6.15 -7.97 21.56
C ALA A 592 5.65 -9.24 20.86
N SER A 593 6.35 -10.35 20.99
CA SER A 593 5.88 -11.63 20.48
C SER A 593 6.29 -12.79 21.35
N PHE A 594 5.62 -13.93 21.20
CA PHE A 594 6.04 -15.19 21.79
C PHE A 594 5.43 -16.35 21.02
N MET A 595 6.11 -17.49 21.03
CA MET A 595 5.56 -18.74 20.52
C MET A 595 4.55 -19.28 21.53
N PHE A 596 3.37 -19.69 21.05
CA PHE A 596 2.35 -20.30 21.89
C PHE A 596 1.89 -21.63 21.32
N TRP A 597 1.84 -22.66 22.16
CA TRP A 597 1.44 -24.00 21.78
C TRP A 597 0.29 -24.49 22.67
N ASN A 598 -0.79 -24.95 22.03
CA ASN A 598 -1.94 -25.53 22.70
C ASN A 598 -2.04 -27.04 22.37
N PRO A 599 -1.49 -27.94 23.22
CA PRO A 599 -1.63 -29.39 23.02
C PRO A 599 -2.97 -29.92 23.53
N THR A 600 -3.73 -29.09 24.25
CA THR A 600 -4.91 -29.52 24.98
C THR A 600 -6.08 -29.76 24.04
N LYS A 601 -7.15 -30.38 24.56
CA LYS A 601 -8.40 -30.60 23.80
C LYS A 601 -9.33 -29.38 23.77
N VAL A 602 -8.95 -28.28 24.42
CA VAL A 602 -9.79 -27.08 24.57
C VAL A 602 -9.13 -25.90 23.87
N THR A 603 -9.92 -25.07 23.20
CA THR A 603 -9.42 -23.83 22.60
C THR A 603 -8.83 -22.91 23.68
N ALA A 604 -7.60 -22.44 23.45
CA ALA A 604 -6.92 -21.47 24.30
C ALA A 604 -7.18 -20.05 23.80
N GLN A 605 -7.36 -19.12 24.73
CA GLN A 605 -7.40 -17.68 24.44
C GLN A 605 -6.39 -16.97 25.34
N VAL A 606 -5.43 -16.32 24.72
CA VAL A 606 -4.32 -15.62 25.37
C VAL A 606 -4.40 -14.13 25.07
N ARG A 607 -4.00 -13.31 26.05
CA ARG A 607 -3.76 -11.88 25.84
C ARG A 607 -2.44 -11.47 26.45
N LEU A 608 -1.81 -10.49 25.81
CA LEU A 608 -0.72 -9.71 26.36
C LEU A 608 -1.28 -8.41 26.94
N GLN A 609 -0.75 -7.99 28.08
CA GLN A 609 -1.05 -6.72 28.71
C GLN A 609 0.25 -6.01 29.06
N TYR A 610 0.20 -4.67 29.14
CA TYR A 610 1.30 -3.85 29.61
C TYR A 610 0.84 -2.83 30.67
N SER A 611 1.78 -2.33 31.46
CA SER A 611 1.52 -1.32 32.49
C SER A 611 2.61 -0.27 32.56
N THR A 612 2.24 1.00 32.37
CA THR A 612 3.09 2.18 32.57
C THR A 612 2.98 2.76 33.99
N GLY A 613 2.03 2.24 34.80
CA GLY A 613 1.73 2.71 36.16
C GLY A 613 2.26 1.80 37.26
N GLY A 614 3.36 1.07 37.00
CA GLY A 614 3.98 0.14 37.96
C GLY A 614 3.06 -1.02 38.35
N GLY A 615 2.27 -1.54 37.42
CA GLY A 615 1.44 -2.75 37.61
C GLY A 615 0.10 -2.49 38.30
N LYS A 616 -0.26 -1.23 38.58
CA LYS A 616 -1.56 -0.85 39.17
C LYS A 616 -2.71 -0.89 38.17
N ILE A 617 -2.44 -0.53 36.92
CA ILE A 617 -3.40 -0.51 35.81
C ILE A 617 -2.77 -1.23 34.63
N TRP A 618 -3.50 -2.18 34.05
CA TRP A 618 -3.04 -2.99 32.92
C TRP A 618 -3.88 -2.70 31.68
N THR A 619 -3.19 -2.33 30.59
CA THR A 619 -3.79 -2.12 29.28
C THR A 619 -3.59 -3.37 28.43
N THR A 620 -4.63 -3.84 27.75
CA THR A 620 -4.54 -5.01 26.86
C THR A 620 -3.90 -4.61 25.53
N ALA A 621 -2.81 -5.28 25.15
CA ALA A 621 -2.19 -5.12 23.85
C ALA A 621 -3.06 -5.75 22.76
N LYS A 622 -2.96 -5.22 21.53
CA LYS A 622 -3.63 -5.77 20.36
C LYS A 622 -2.66 -6.58 19.52
N THR A 623 -3.13 -7.67 18.93
CA THR A 623 -2.37 -8.40 17.92
C THR A 623 -2.13 -7.52 16.68
N GLU A 624 -1.25 -7.95 15.77
CA GLU A 624 -1.09 -7.31 14.45
C GLU A 624 -2.42 -7.22 13.68
N SER A 625 -3.29 -8.22 13.83
CA SER A 625 -4.66 -8.24 13.29
C SER A 625 -5.69 -7.40 14.07
N GLY A 626 -5.28 -6.72 15.15
CA GLY A 626 -6.13 -5.83 15.94
C GLY A 626 -6.98 -6.51 17.03
N GLU A 627 -6.80 -7.81 17.25
CA GLU A 627 -7.54 -8.59 18.25
C GLU A 627 -6.99 -8.38 19.66
N THR A 628 -7.85 -8.36 20.68
CA THR A 628 -7.43 -8.25 22.09
C THR A 628 -7.25 -9.60 22.79
N LEU A 629 -7.67 -10.69 22.13
CA LEU A 629 -7.56 -12.07 22.60
C LEU A 629 -7.17 -12.94 21.41
N ALA A 630 -5.93 -13.43 21.40
CA ALA A 630 -5.47 -14.38 20.41
C ALA A 630 -6.06 -15.76 20.70
N THR A 631 -6.67 -16.38 19.70
CA THR A 631 -7.30 -17.71 19.82
C THR A 631 -6.43 -18.79 19.17
N VAL A 632 -6.02 -19.79 19.95
CA VAL A 632 -5.22 -20.92 19.47
C VAL A 632 -6.01 -22.21 19.63
N ALA A 633 -6.32 -22.84 18.51
CA ALA A 633 -7.13 -24.06 18.46
C ALA A 633 -6.41 -25.28 19.11
N PRO A 634 -7.16 -26.30 19.55
CA PRO A 634 -6.59 -27.56 20.03
C PRO A 634 -5.56 -28.17 19.06
N GLY A 635 -4.41 -28.60 19.58
CA GLY A 635 -3.34 -29.24 18.82
C GLY A 635 -2.60 -28.31 17.84
N LYS A 636 -2.70 -26.99 18.01
CA LYS A 636 -2.04 -26.00 17.15
C LYS A 636 -1.01 -25.17 17.91
N SER A 637 -0.05 -24.63 17.15
CA SER A 637 0.88 -23.61 17.57
C SER A 637 0.66 -22.32 16.78
N ALA A 638 1.07 -21.19 17.35
CA ALA A 638 1.05 -19.90 16.70
C ALA A 638 2.15 -18.99 17.29
N LEU A 639 2.85 -18.26 16.43
CA LEU A 639 3.62 -17.09 16.83
C LEU A 639 2.64 -15.94 17.06
N LEU A 640 2.49 -15.50 18.30
CA LEU A 640 1.58 -14.41 18.66
C LEU A 640 2.36 -13.10 18.68
N LYS A 641 1.99 -12.14 17.82
CA LYS A 641 2.65 -10.84 17.68
C LYS A 641 1.72 -9.71 18.07
N TYR A 642 2.24 -8.73 18.81
CA TYR A 642 1.51 -7.62 19.40
C TYR A 642 2.17 -6.28 19.10
N ASN A 643 1.36 -5.28 18.78
CA ASN A 643 1.79 -3.88 18.65
C ASN A 643 1.78 -3.23 20.04
N ILE A 644 2.94 -2.72 20.48
CA ILE A 644 3.12 -2.10 21.80
C ILE A 644 3.28 -0.58 21.68
N ASN A 645 4.29 -0.12 20.94
CA ASN A 645 4.62 1.30 20.70
C ASN A 645 4.59 2.16 21.99
N LEU A 646 5.41 1.79 22.99
CA LEU A 646 5.55 2.50 24.26
C LEU A 646 6.97 3.07 24.40
N ASP A 647 7.06 4.34 24.79
CA ASP A 647 8.29 5.12 24.98
C ASP A 647 8.61 5.40 26.46
N VAL A 648 8.00 4.63 27.36
CA VAL A 648 8.16 4.75 28.81
C VAL A 648 8.42 3.40 29.46
N PRO A 649 9.15 3.35 30.60
CA PRO A 649 9.36 2.12 31.36
C PRO A 649 8.03 1.40 31.62
N SER A 650 7.96 0.13 31.21
CA SER A 650 6.70 -0.62 31.20
C SER A 650 6.88 -2.04 31.72
N LEU A 651 5.86 -2.54 32.41
CA LEU A 651 5.72 -3.95 32.78
C LEU A 651 4.86 -4.68 31.74
N TYR A 652 5.08 -5.99 31.58
CA TYR A 652 4.37 -6.89 30.69
C TYR A 652 3.73 -8.06 31.45
N GLN A 653 2.57 -8.49 30.99
CA GLN A 653 1.86 -9.64 31.55
C GLN A 653 1.20 -10.47 30.45
N VAL A 654 1.48 -11.77 30.43
CA VAL A 654 0.73 -12.73 29.61
C VAL A 654 -0.32 -13.41 30.47
N VAL A 655 -1.55 -13.45 29.99
CA VAL A 655 -2.67 -14.11 30.66
C VAL A 655 -3.30 -15.16 29.75
N LEU A 656 -3.30 -16.42 30.21
CA LEU A 656 -4.11 -17.46 29.60
C LEU A 656 -5.56 -17.31 30.09
N TYR A 657 -6.32 -16.48 29.38
CA TYR A 657 -7.69 -16.08 29.77
C TYR A 657 -8.67 -17.26 29.76
N LYS A 658 -8.61 -18.09 28.72
CA LYS A 658 -9.42 -19.31 28.56
C LYS A 658 -8.51 -20.45 28.11
N GLY A 659 -8.74 -21.66 28.61
CA GLY A 659 -7.92 -22.84 28.30
C GLY A 659 -8.35 -24.02 29.16
N SER A 660 -7.52 -25.06 29.21
CA SER A 660 -7.74 -26.21 30.09
C SER A 660 -7.38 -25.88 31.54
N THR A 661 -8.18 -26.38 32.49
CA THR A 661 -7.91 -26.24 33.93
C THR A 661 -6.94 -27.30 34.47
N THR A 662 -6.66 -28.35 33.69
CA THR A 662 -5.87 -29.52 34.11
C THR A 662 -4.69 -29.83 33.18
N GLU A 663 -4.78 -29.44 31.91
CA GLU A 663 -3.71 -29.64 30.91
C GLU A 663 -3.06 -28.29 30.59
N LYS A 664 -1.73 -28.28 30.44
CA LYS A 664 -0.97 -27.04 30.22
C LYS A 664 -0.90 -26.68 28.74
N CYS A 665 -1.03 -25.39 28.43
CA CYS A 665 -0.50 -24.79 27.21
C CYS A 665 0.94 -24.33 27.47
N TYR A 666 1.69 -24.01 26.41
CA TYR A 666 3.10 -23.66 26.52
C TYR A 666 3.35 -22.32 25.83
N LEU A 667 4.17 -21.49 26.47
CA LEU A 667 4.66 -20.22 25.96
C LEU A 667 6.19 -20.28 25.96
N ASP A 668 6.80 -19.77 24.89
CA ASP A 668 8.25 -19.75 24.71
C ASP A 668 8.71 -18.54 23.87
N ASP A 669 10.00 -18.23 23.89
CA ASP A 669 10.64 -17.14 23.14
C ASP A 669 9.93 -15.77 23.33
N PHE A 670 9.75 -15.33 24.57
CA PHE A 670 9.14 -14.02 24.80
C PHE A 670 10.09 -12.92 24.34
N THR A 671 9.71 -12.28 23.25
CA THR A 671 10.51 -11.34 22.49
C THR A 671 9.93 -9.94 22.66
N LEU A 672 10.73 -9.00 23.13
CA LEU A 672 10.46 -7.57 23.05
C LEU A 672 11.36 -6.97 21.99
N THR A 673 10.72 -6.33 21.02
CA THR A 673 11.44 -5.62 19.97
C THR A 673 11.46 -4.15 20.31
N TYR A 674 12.65 -3.56 20.27
CA TYR A 674 12.86 -2.14 20.47
C TYR A 674 13.75 -1.61 19.38
N VAL A 675 13.89 -0.29 19.35
CA VAL A 675 14.77 0.32 18.37
C VAL A 675 15.79 1.19 19.04
N SER A 676 17.03 1.01 18.60
CA SER A 676 18.15 1.82 19.03
C SER A 676 18.80 2.40 17.79
N LYS A 677 19.28 3.64 17.90
CA LYS A 677 20.41 4.04 17.04
C LYS A 677 21.47 2.99 17.24
N ILE A 678 22.11 2.50 16.18
CA ILE A 678 23.28 1.64 16.36
C ILE A 678 24.38 2.49 17.00
N ASN A 679 24.33 2.63 18.32
CA ASN A 679 25.51 2.93 19.10
C ASN A 679 26.33 1.66 18.98
N THR A 680 27.39 1.72 18.17
CA THR A 680 28.48 0.75 18.07
C THR A 680 28.53 -0.11 19.33
N GLY A 681 28.03 -1.35 19.23
CA GLY A 681 27.82 -2.22 20.37
C GLY A 681 29.07 -2.27 21.25
N ILE A 682 28.91 -1.92 22.52
CA ILE A 682 29.86 -2.28 23.54
C ILE A 682 29.09 -3.13 24.55
N SER A 683 29.03 -4.42 24.26
CA SER A 683 28.77 -5.43 25.27
C SER A 683 30.00 -5.56 26.18
N GLN A 684 29.79 -6.04 27.41
CA GLN A 684 30.89 -6.60 28.19
C GLN A 684 31.42 -7.82 27.41
N GLU A 685 32.60 -7.70 26.82
CA GLU A 685 33.38 -8.88 26.46
C GLU A 685 33.98 -9.43 27.75
N PHE A 686 33.39 -10.50 28.27
CA PHE A 686 34.12 -11.38 29.18
C PHE A 686 35.21 -12.05 28.35
N ALA A 687 36.47 -11.79 28.67
CA ALA A 687 37.54 -12.59 28.09
C ALA A 687 37.25 -14.07 28.41
N GLU A 688 37.22 -14.93 27.40
CA GLU A 688 37.08 -16.39 27.56
C GLU A 688 38.22 -17.00 28.42
N ASP A 689 39.22 -16.20 28.77
CA ASP A 689 40.31 -16.52 29.67
C ASP A 689 39.87 -16.32 31.14
N MET A 690 39.54 -17.42 31.83
CA MET A 690 39.20 -17.45 33.27
C MET A 690 40.30 -16.91 34.21
N SER A 691 41.47 -16.50 33.71
CA SER A 691 42.56 -15.93 34.50
C SER A 691 42.40 -14.44 34.86
N TRP A 692 41.39 -13.73 34.35
CA TRP A 692 41.10 -12.35 34.76
C TRP A 692 39.60 -11.99 34.58
N LYS A 693 38.97 -11.41 35.61
CA LYS A 693 37.63 -10.80 35.60
C LYS A 693 37.66 -9.28 35.87
N VAL A 694 36.83 -8.52 35.14
CA VAL A 694 36.46 -7.14 35.48
C VAL A 694 34.94 -7.06 35.58
N TYR A 695 34.43 -6.55 36.69
CA TYR A 695 33.00 -6.37 36.90
C TYR A 695 32.74 -5.23 37.88
N CYS A 696 31.48 -4.78 37.98
CA CYS A 696 31.08 -3.80 38.98
C CYS A 696 30.31 -4.47 40.10
N ASN A 697 30.66 -4.14 41.35
CA ASN A 697 29.96 -4.60 42.54
C ASN A 697 29.97 -3.50 43.60
N ASP A 698 28.82 -3.22 44.23
CA ASP A 698 28.66 -2.19 45.27
C ASP A 698 29.26 -0.81 44.93
N GLY A 699 29.09 -0.34 43.69
CA GLY A 699 29.60 0.96 43.25
C GLY A 699 31.13 1.03 43.16
N LYS A 700 31.78 -0.12 42.93
CA LYS A 700 33.21 -0.23 42.65
C LYS A 700 33.46 -1.08 41.41
N ILE A 701 34.46 -0.72 40.63
CA ILE A 701 35.08 -1.60 39.63
C ILE A 701 35.95 -2.60 40.40
N ILE A 702 35.67 -3.87 40.22
CA ILE A 702 36.44 -4.98 40.78
C ILE A 702 37.25 -5.61 39.65
N ILE A 703 38.54 -5.78 39.88
CA ILE A 703 39.47 -6.45 38.98
C ILE A 703 40.08 -7.61 39.75
N GLU A 704 39.92 -8.82 39.25
CA GLU A 704 40.45 -10.04 39.86
C GLU A 704 41.26 -10.84 38.85
N THR A 705 42.46 -11.25 39.20
CA THR A 705 43.30 -12.15 38.42
C THR A 705 43.40 -13.51 39.12
N GLY A 706 43.43 -14.59 38.34
CA GLY A 706 43.62 -15.96 38.84
C GLY A 706 45.03 -16.24 39.38
N GLU A 707 45.95 -15.28 39.25
CA GLU A 707 47.32 -15.33 39.75
C GLU A 707 47.55 -14.24 40.82
N ASP A 708 48.37 -14.54 41.84
CA ASP A 708 48.77 -13.62 42.93
C ASP A 708 49.87 -12.66 42.43
N ILE A 709 49.53 -11.83 41.45
CA ILE A 709 50.44 -10.88 40.80
C ILE A 709 50.12 -9.44 41.23
N SER A 710 51.17 -8.63 41.43
CA SER A 710 51.04 -7.18 41.61
C SER A 710 51.34 -6.47 40.30
N SER A 711 50.44 -5.61 39.86
CA SER A 711 50.50 -4.98 38.54
C SER A 711 49.76 -3.65 38.52
N ASP A 712 50.21 -2.75 37.66
CA ASP A 712 49.57 -1.45 37.47
C ASP A 712 48.30 -1.62 36.63
N VAL A 713 47.23 -0.99 37.09
CA VAL A 713 45.94 -0.91 36.42
C VAL A 713 45.74 0.52 35.96
N TRP A 714 45.46 0.68 34.68
CA TRP A 714 45.18 1.96 34.06
C TRP A 714 43.73 2.00 33.59
N ILE A 715 43.01 3.06 33.97
CA ILE A 715 41.60 3.22 33.65
C ILE A 715 41.46 4.42 32.74
N TYR A 716 40.89 4.20 31.57
CA TYR A 716 40.65 5.24 30.59
C TYR A 716 39.14 5.45 30.40
N SER A 717 38.74 6.68 30.13
CA SER A 717 37.40 7.00 29.62
C SER A 717 37.18 6.31 28.27
N ALA A 718 35.93 6.23 27.82
CA ALA A 718 35.59 5.80 26.47
C ALA A 718 36.27 6.62 25.35
N SER A 719 36.70 7.86 25.63
CA SER A 719 37.45 8.72 24.71
C SER A 719 38.98 8.49 24.75
N GLY A 720 39.45 7.50 25.50
CA GLY A 720 40.87 7.15 25.61
C GLY A 720 41.68 8.05 26.54
N VAL A 721 41.04 8.87 27.37
CA VAL A 721 41.70 9.73 28.36
C VAL A 721 41.91 8.94 29.64
N LEU A 722 43.12 8.94 30.20
CA LEU A 722 43.38 8.31 31.49
C LEU A 722 42.60 9.04 32.59
N VAL A 723 41.74 8.33 33.31
CA VAL A 723 40.88 8.87 34.38
C VAL A 723 41.34 8.49 35.77
N GLU A 724 41.95 7.32 35.93
CA GLU A 724 42.44 6.83 37.23
C GLU A 724 43.53 5.78 37.03
N ASN A 725 44.39 5.60 38.04
CA ASN A 725 45.31 4.47 38.12
C ASN A 725 45.21 3.75 39.48
N ALA A 726 45.44 2.44 39.45
CA ALA A 726 45.40 1.62 40.65
C ALA A 726 46.49 0.54 40.59
N LYS A 727 46.67 -0.18 41.69
CA LYS A 727 47.52 -1.37 41.76
C LYS A 727 46.72 -2.57 42.18
N LEU A 728 46.90 -3.68 41.46
CA LEU A 728 46.51 -4.99 41.94
C LEU A 728 47.37 -5.35 43.15
N GLN A 729 46.70 -5.68 44.25
CA GLN A 729 47.31 -6.25 45.45
C GLN A 729 46.78 -7.66 45.61
N SER A 730 47.69 -8.62 45.59
CA SER A 730 47.38 -10.04 45.60
C SER A 730 46.29 -10.48 44.63
N GLY A 731 46.44 -10.04 43.37
CA GLY A 731 45.51 -10.36 42.30
C GLY A 731 44.14 -9.69 42.39
N ARG A 732 43.92 -8.70 43.28
CA ARG A 732 42.65 -7.95 43.38
C ARG A 732 42.84 -6.43 43.50
N ALA A 733 41.95 -5.69 42.84
CA ALA A 733 41.83 -4.24 42.96
C ALA A 733 40.35 -3.85 43.02
N GLU A 734 40.04 -2.85 43.86
CA GLU A 734 38.71 -2.24 43.94
C GLU A 734 38.84 -0.74 43.71
N ILE A 735 38.07 -0.21 42.78
CA ILE A 735 38.27 1.15 42.28
C ILE A 735 36.93 1.88 42.24
N SER A 736 36.88 3.07 42.84
CA SER A 736 35.72 3.96 42.79
C SER A 736 36.05 5.15 41.89
N LEU A 737 35.21 5.39 40.90
CA LEU A 737 35.27 6.57 40.04
C LEU A 737 34.19 7.58 40.44
N GLN A 738 34.43 8.84 40.11
CA GLN A 738 33.52 9.94 40.43
C GLN A 738 32.27 9.95 39.55
N GLU A 739 32.40 9.52 38.29
CA GLU A 739 31.33 9.55 37.31
C GLU A 739 30.98 8.13 36.85
N LYS A 740 29.68 7.88 36.69
CA LYS A 740 29.20 6.65 36.08
C LYS A 740 29.44 6.69 34.57
N GLY A 741 29.84 5.58 33.97
CA GLY A 741 30.16 5.57 32.54
C GLY A 741 30.88 4.31 32.07
N LEU A 742 31.22 4.29 30.78
CA LEU A 742 32.02 3.24 30.18
C LEU A 742 33.51 3.55 30.32
N TYR A 743 34.25 2.58 30.83
CA TYR A 743 35.69 2.67 31.04
C TYR A 743 36.45 1.51 30.37
N ILE A 744 37.65 1.81 29.91
CA ILE A 744 38.61 0.85 29.36
C ILE A 744 39.66 0.60 30.43
N ILE A 745 39.80 -0.65 30.85
CA ILE A 745 40.77 -1.11 31.85
C ILE A 745 41.92 -1.77 31.12
N ASN A 746 43.15 -1.33 31.38
CA ASN A 746 44.37 -1.98 30.94
C ASN A 746 45.17 -2.45 32.15
N CYS A 747 45.45 -3.74 32.23
CA CYS A 747 46.33 -4.32 33.23
C CYS A 747 47.30 -5.28 32.54
N ASN A 748 48.61 -4.99 32.59
CA ASN A 748 49.65 -5.77 31.92
C ASN A 748 49.37 -6.09 30.44
N GLY A 749 48.73 -5.17 29.72
CA GLY A 749 48.48 -5.33 28.29
C GLY A 749 47.27 -6.21 27.93
N LYS A 750 46.56 -6.80 28.90
CA LYS A 750 45.19 -7.27 28.64
C LYS A 750 44.22 -6.10 28.89
N ILE A 751 43.16 -6.04 28.09
CA ILE A 751 42.24 -4.91 28.03
C ILE A 751 40.83 -5.42 28.27
N ALA A 752 40.07 -4.74 29.11
CA ALA A 752 38.66 -5.02 29.37
C ALA A 752 37.83 -3.74 29.31
N LYS A 753 36.54 -3.88 29.01
CA LYS A 753 35.56 -2.79 29.04
C LYS A 753 34.60 -3.01 30.19
N VAL A 754 34.34 -1.98 30.98
CA VAL A 754 33.42 -2.06 32.13
C VAL A 754 32.51 -0.85 32.17
N ILE A 755 31.23 -1.09 32.43
CA ILE A 755 30.24 -0.06 32.70
C ILE A 755 30.18 0.10 34.22
N TYR A 756 30.58 1.26 34.72
CA TYR A 756 30.67 1.61 36.14
C TYR A 756 29.51 2.52 36.60
#